data_AF-A0A7S3I8N5-F1
#
_entry.id   AF-A0A7S3I8N5-F1
#
_cell.length_a   1.000
_cell.length_b   1.000
_cell.length_c   1.000
_cell.angle_alpha   90.00
_cell.angle_beta   90.00
_cell.angle_gamma   90.00
#
_symmetry.space_group_name_H-M   'P 1'
#
loop_
_entity.id
_entity.type
_entity.pdbx_description
1 polymer ?
#
loop_
_entity_poly.entity_id
_entity_poly.type
_entity_poly.pdbx_seq_one_letter_code
_entity_poly.pdbx_strand_id
1 'polypeptide(L)'
;QKAWVQCVQNTGDWQTLRHYGSMMDDLSLVEACWHLNDKPGVKEAAQKLGVLAHPTVQHYLQVLELLDLSPEEFFSQVKEMKKKEDHLSISSVVREWGSLPKYPCSAHTPIVQQLDMKFEFNECLQLTKPLEEIAQSGVPTQQVNNKVFRSRITSIQDGVGVWESLFKARTLTFDIMNSVLSRMQGPSSSSQFEESIWTKIHYARLLRKSGSYRAALNLLKQIDHRINSENKFLLNREIVKLCFENKEHEAALSVINKYLQEDSLEVEYKSELMRLKGKAYSSNPEAYQLAYSNFANSSEVWANNLKTWLNWGCLIANQLQKTPSLCANAVCCLLLGVRKNPEKHKNYLPKIFLLLEKAPEKDSLDEYFLKLPCKVYLPWIPQMLRSLSKPHGETYFKICQKLADTEPQKLFFHVRSLLIEKEELHPEEESQEKLHLVKLHTELKLRHPLLAETLNFLCTNLTQNLKLSLEEDLYSALNVLYEHLCRSETSCQVLQKVFQLITEKFFLKEENQEFSDKYFGSFSEEFNTDLFNDSFQTKKALKRWMEWLSEDLVGRFSLEQECLELATFYSKEVKIPVAETTLERFISQVETLKLKNCNRVLGVRGGDASDHHMLLQVTAPYKQDSLLLNQVMVLMSHYLNSTSIPHTISGSNFYLYEGVTLDPRHIVLGVPPNAVSLQTVYELVMDEQSQDPESPAEVSRFLFVSYIQRCLQSADRFAVFKNQFTAQWGLLYVLCLLLNTQLQEQTLSNIWFCKTNGSICFNLMNLGLGNSGEFGLRMSPNIVTMLGRTGIQGTMPAVICNACRAILKKWDSFGPALEFILRDQANFDLSGVYKRLEKGSEPQLVSRHLQELMNCSGQPDWWYPWF
;
A
#
# COMPACT_ATOMS: atom_id res chain seq x y z
N GLN A 1 -9.78 -26.40 -17.36
CA GLN A 1 -11.22 -26.59 -17.07
C GLN A 1 -11.68 -25.74 -15.90
N LYS A 2 -11.31 -26.02 -14.63
CA LYS A 2 -11.71 -25.17 -13.47
C LYS A 2 -11.40 -23.67 -13.63
N ALA A 3 -10.20 -23.35 -14.12
CA ALA A 3 -9.83 -21.95 -14.42
C ALA A 3 -10.70 -21.31 -15.52
N TRP A 4 -11.14 -22.11 -16.51
CA TRP A 4 -12.05 -21.62 -17.56
C TRP A 4 -13.46 -21.36 -16.99
N VAL A 5 -13.98 -22.27 -16.15
CA VAL A 5 -15.25 -22.08 -15.43
C VAL A 5 -15.23 -20.79 -14.62
N GLN A 6 -14.16 -20.55 -13.85
CA GLN A 6 -14.01 -19.34 -13.06
C GLN A 6 -13.93 -18.07 -13.93
N CYS A 7 -13.23 -18.11 -15.07
CA CYS A 7 -13.21 -16.99 -16.02
C CYS A 7 -14.61 -16.69 -16.57
N VAL A 8 -15.37 -17.73 -16.96
CA VAL A 8 -16.73 -17.59 -17.49
C VAL A 8 -17.67 -17.00 -16.43
N GLN A 9 -17.62 -17.51 -15.19
CA GLN A 9 -18.33 -16.94 -14.03
C GLN A 9 -17.99 -15.46 -13.83
N ASN A 10 -16.70 -15.09 -13.87
CA ASN A 10 -16.26 -13.71 -13.72
C ASN A 10 -16.72 -12.80 -14.87
N THR A 11 -16.91 -13.34 -16.08
CA THR A 11 -17.49 -12.59 -17.21
C THR A 11 -19.01 -12.46 -17.15
N GLY A 12 -19.68 -13.27 -16.34
CA GLY A 12 -21.15 -13.34 -16.26
C GLY A 12 -21.79 -14.02 -17.48
N ASP A 13 -21.08 -14.90 -18.19
CA ASP A 13 -21.62 -15.64 -19.34
C ASP A 13 -22.23 -16.97 -18.91
N TRP A 14 -23.42 -16.88 -18.31
CA TRP A 14 -24.14 -18.02 -17.74
C TRP A 14 -24.68 -18.99 -18.78
N GLN A 15 -24.90 -18.56 -20.04
CA GLN A 15 -25.38 -19.44 -21.11
C GLN A 15 -24.31 -20.46 -21.49
N THR A 16 -23.08 -19.98 -21.69
CA THR A 16 -21.93 -20.84 -21.95
C THR A 16 -21.67 -21.77 -20.76
N LEU A 17 -21.81 -21.26 -19.53
CA LEU A 17 -21.62 -22.07 -18.33
C LEU A 17 -22.66 -23.17 -18.18
N ARG A 18 -23.93 -22.90 -18.50
CA ARG A 18 -25.01 -23.89 -18.51
C ARG A 18 -24.72 -25.03 -19.49
N HIS A 19 -24.27 -24.70 -20.70
CA HIS A 19 -23.97 -25.72 -21.70
C HIS A 19 -22.81 -26.62 -21.27
N TYR A 20 -21.76 -26.03 -20.69
CA TYR A 20 -20.66 -26.81 -20.12
C TYR A 20 -21.11 -27.67 -18.94
N GLY A 21 -21.85 -27.10 -18.00
CA GLY A 21 -22.33 -27.76 -16.80
C GLY A 21 -23.25 -28.95 -17.11
N SER A 22 -24.07 -28.87 -18.17
CA SER A 22 -24.92 -29.98 -18.61
C SER A 22 -24.16 -31.11 -19.29
N MET A 23 -23.03 -30.81 -19.94
CA MET A 23 -22.17 -31.85 -20.53
C MET A 23 -21.28 -32.54 -19.50
N MET A 24 -20.80 -31.81 -18.49
CA MET A 24 -19.81 -32.28 -17.53
C MET A 24 -20.39 -32.70 -16.18
N ASP A 25 -21.69 -32.48 -15.95
CA ASP A 25 -22.35 -32.67 -14.66
C ASP A 25 -21.60 -31.98 -13.51
N ASP A 26 -21.32 -30.69 -13.71
CA ASP A 26 -20.57 -29.86 -12.77
C ASP A 26 -21.50 -28.97 -11.93
N LEU A 27 -21.05 -28.60 -10.72
CA LEU A 27 -21.81 -27.73 -9.80
C LEU A 27 -22.11 -26.35 -10.41
N SER A 28 -21.29 -25.91 -11.37
CA SER A 28 -21.50 -24.68 -12.13
C SER A 28 -22.85 -24.66 -12.89
N LEU A 29 -23.45 -25.81 -13.17
CA LEU A 29 -24.79 -25.90 -13.78
C LEU A 29 -25.86 -25.30 -12.87
N VAL A 30 -25.79 -25.56 -11.56
CA VAL A 30 -26.75 -25.06 -10.57
C VAL A 30 -26.71 -23.53 -10.53
N GLU A 31 -25.51 -22.97 -10.47
CA GLU A 31 -25.29 -21.52 -10.49
C GLU A 31 -25.73 -20.91 -11.83
N ALA A 32 -25.39 -21.53 -12.97
CA ALA A 32 -25.82 -21.05 -14.28
C ALA A 32 -27.35 -21.02 -14.45
N CYS A 33 -28.05 -22.10 -14.04
CA CYS A 33 -29.50 -22.15 -14.05
C CYS A 33 -30.13 -21.10 -13.11
N TRP A 34 -29.54 -20.88 -11.94
CA TRP A 34 -29.95 -19.81 -11.03
C TRP A 34 -29.85 -18.42 -11.70
N HIS A 35 -28.72 -18.12 -12.34
CA HIS A 35 -28.53 -16.84 -13.02
C HIS A 35 -29.44 -16.65 -14.24
N LEU A 36 -29.85 -17.73 -14.88
CA LEU A 36 -30.79 -17.72 -16.01
C LEU A 36 -32.29 -17.79 -15.61
N ASN A 37 -32.60 -17.72 -14.31
CA ASN A 37 -33.96 -17.85 -13.77
C ASN A 37 -34.65 -19.19 -14.10
N ASP A 38 -33.90 -20.28 -14.19
CA ASP A 38 -34.41 -21.61 -14.54
C ASP A 38 -34.60 -22.50 -13.28
N LYS A 39 -35.75 -22.37 -12.62
CA LYS A 39 -36.11 -23.15 -11.41
C LYS A 39 -36.06 -24.68 -11.62
N PRO A 40 -36.68 -25.27 -12.67
CA PRO A 40 -36.61 -26.72 -12.87
C PRO A 40 -35.17 -27.17 -13.10
N GLY A 41 -34.38 -26.41 -13.89
CA GLY A 41 -32.97 -26.69 -14.10
C GLY A 41 -32.13 -26.71 -12.82
N VAL A 42 -32.33 -25.75 -11.91
CA VAL A 42 -31.65 -25.73 -10.60
C VAL A 42 -32.01 -26.99 -9.79
N LYS A 43 -33.29 -27.35 -9.72
CA LYS A 43 -33.76 -28.49 -8.93
C LYS A 43 -33.24 -29.81 -9.47
N GLU A 44 -33.33 -30.03 -10.78
CA GLU A 44 -32.86 -31.24 -11.46
C GLU A 44 -31.34 -31.39 -11.32
N ALA A 45 -30.59 -30.30 -11.59
CA ALA A 45 -29.14 -30.30 -11.43
C ALA A 45 -28.72 -30.58 -9.98
N ALA A 46 -29.35 -29.93 -9.00
CA ALA A 46 -29.03 -30.13 -7.59
C ALA A 46 -29.40 -31.53 -7.08
N GLN A 47 -30.48 -32.12 -7.58
CA GLN A 47 -30.85 -33.51 -7.28
C GLN A 47 -29.83 -34.49 -7.88
N LYS A 48 -29.48 -34.31 -9.15
CA LYS A 48 -28.50 -35.14 -9.84
C LYS A 48 -27.13 -35.12 -9.16
N LEU A 49 -26.73 -33.95 -8.65
CA LEU A 49 -25.45 -33.75 -7.95
C LEU A 49 -25.51 -34.02 -6.43
N GLY A 50 -26.67 -34.38 -5.88
CA GLY A 50 -26.82 -34.69 -4.45
C GLY A 50 -26.67 -33.48 -3.50
N VAL A 51 -26.77 -32.25 -4.02
CA VAL A 51 -26.59 -30.99 -3.25
C VAL A 51 -27.90 -30.26 -2.98
N LEU A 52 -29.05 -30.89 -3.20
CA LEU A 52 -30.36 -30.25 -3.02
C LEU A 52 -30.53 -29.64 -1.63
N ALA A 53 -30.05 -30.31 -0.57
CA ALA A 53 -30.18 -29.82 0.81
C ALA A 53 -29.21 -28.68 1.17
N HIS A 54 -28.28 -28.32 0.28
CA HIS A 54 -27.28 -27.29 0.55
C HIS A 54 -27.94 -25.92 0.76
N PRO A 55 -27.55 -25.12 1.77
CA PRO A 55 -28.32 -23.92 2.14
C PRO A 55 -28.30 -22.84 1.06
N THR A 56 -27.27 -22.79 0.20
CA THR A 56 -27.23 -21.89 -0.97
C THR A 56 -28.24 -22.30 -2.05
N VAL A 57 -28.37 -23.60 -2.31
CA VAL A 57 -29.32 -24.12 -3.31
C VAL A 57 -30.75 -23.90 -2.85
N GLN A 58 -31.01 -24.15 -1.56
CA GLN A 58 -32.30 -23.83 -0.94
C GLN A 58 -32.62 -22.35 -1.10
N HIS A 59 -31.67 -21.46 -0.79
CA HIS A 59 -31.84 -20.02 -1.01
C HIS A 59 -32.16 -19.68 -2.48
N TYR A 60 -31.45 -20.26 -3.45
CA TYR A 60 -31.76 -20.03 -4.87
C TYR A 60 -33.18 -20.46 -5.24
N LEU A 61 -33.59 -21.68 -4.86
CA LEU A 61 -34.94 -22.18 -5.14
C LEU A 61 -36.02 -21.31 -4.49
N GLN A 62 -35.76 -20.85 -3.27
CA GLN A 62 -36.61 -19.95 -2.51
C GLN A 62 -36.82 -18.61 -3.21
N VAL A 63 -35.74 -17.96 -3.68
CA VAL A 63 -35.88 -16.69 -4.40
C VAL A 63 -36.52 -16.88 -5.77
N LEU A 64 -36.16 -17.94 -6.52
CA LEU A 64 -36.80 -18.23 -7.83
C LEU A 64 -38.29 -18.49 -7.70
N GLU A 65 -38.72 -19.12 -6.61
CA GLU A 65 -40.13 -19.36 -6.34
C GLU A 65 -40.93 -18.06 -6.18
N LEU A 66 -40.30 -16.97 -5.76
CA LEU A 66 -40.95 -15.69 -5.53
C LEU A 66 -40.95 -14.74 -6.74
N LEU A 67 -40.10 -14.97 -7.75
CA LEU A 67 -39.94 -14.06 -8.90
C LEU A 67 -41.20 -13.96 -9.78
N ASP A 68 -41.95 -15.06 -9.91
CA ASP A 68 -43.07 -15.17 -10.85
C ASP A 68 -44.45 -15.08 -10.16
N LEU A 69 -44.49 -14.80 -8.85
CA LEU A 69 -45.74 -14.78 -8.10
C LEU A 69 -46.47 -13.45 -8.22
N SER A 70 -47.80 -13.51 -8.17
CA SER A 70 -48.61 -12.32 -7.93
C SER A 70 -48.34 -11.76 -6.52
N PRO A 71 -48.58 -10.47 -6.24
CA PRO A 71 -48.37 -9.90 -4.91
C PRO A 71 -49.05 -10.66 -3.77
N GLU A 72 -50.27 -11.15 -3.99
CA GLU A 72 -51.03 -11.90 -2.99
C GLU A 72 -50.40 -13.26 -2.69
N GLU A 73 -50.02 -13.99 -3.73
CA GLU A 73 -49.29 -15.26 -3.61
C GLU A 73 -47.92 -15.05 -2.97
N PHE A 74 -47.21 -13.97 -3.34
CA PHE A 74 -45.91 -13.60 -2.80
C PHE A 74 -45.96 -13.46 -1.26
N PHE A 75 -46.89 -12.66 -0.72
CA PHE A 75 -46.99 -12.48 0.73
C PHE A 75 -47.35 -13.78 1.46
N SER A 76 -48.21 -14.61 0.86
CA SER A 76 -48.56 -15.92 1.43
C SER A 76 -47.34 -16.85 1.51
N GLN A 77 -46.56 -16.93 0.43
CA GLN A 77 -45.39 -17.77 0.33
C GLN A 77 -44.28 -17.31 1.29
N VAL A 78 -44.05 -15.98 1.39
CA VAL A 78 -43.08 -15.41 2.33
C VAL A 78 -43.40 -15.78 3.79
N LYS A 79 -44.68 -15.83 4.17
CA LYS A 79 -45.08 -16.27 5.52
C LYS A 79 -44.80 -17.75 5.75
N GLU A 80 -45.01 -18.61 4.75
CA GLU A 80 -44.66 -20.04 4.86
C GLU A 80 -43.15 -20.26 4.95
N MET A 81 -42.39 -19.48 4.18
CA MET A 81 -40.94 -19.55 4.11
C MET A 81 -40.29 -19.23 5.46
N LYS A 82 -40.70 -18.13 6.10
CA LYS A 82 -40.19 -17.73 7.41
C LYS A 82 -40.43 -18.79 8.49
N LYS A 83 -41.59 -19.46 8.46
CA LYS A 83 -41.88 -20.59 9.37
C LYS A 83 -40.94 -21.78 9.19
N LYS A 84 -40.39 -21.98 7.98
CA LYS A 84 -39.46 -23.07 7.67
C LYS A 84 -37.99 -22.69 7.93
N GLU A 85 -37.65 -21.40 7.94
CA GLU A 85 -36.26 -20.91 7.99
C GLU A 85 -35.63 -20.83 9.40
N ASP A 86 -36.42 -20.69 10.46
CA ASP A 86 -35.94 -20.17 11.76
C ASP A 86 -34.89 -21.02 12.52
N HIS A 87 -34.63 -22.29 12.16
CA HIS A 87 -33.67 -23.12 12.90
C HIS A 87 -32.65 -23.93 12.08
N LEU A 88 -32.98 -24.37 10.86
CA LEU A 88 -32.14 -25.36 10.15
C LEU A 88 -31.06 -24.74 9.24
N SER A 89 -31.28 -23.51 8.75
CA SER A 89 -30.44 -22.93 7.68
C SER A 89 -29.24 -22.12 8.18
N ILE A 90 -29.28 -21.62 9.42
CA ILE A 90 -28.16 -20.93 10.08
C ILE A 90 -27.25 -21.95 10.77
N SER A 91 -27.83 -22.99 11.38
CA SER A 91 -27.07 -24.07 12.02
C SER A 91 -26.14 -24.79 11.04
N SER A 92 -26.55 -24.97 9.79
CA SER A 92 -25.71 -25.57 8.74
C SER A 92 -24.53 -24.66 8.37
N VAL A 93 -24.77 -23.36 8.24
CA VAL A 93 -23.71 -22.38 7.92
C VAL A 93 -22.71 -22.26 9.08
N VAL A 94 -23.19 -22.27 10.33
CA VAL A 94 -22.33 -22.30 11.52
C VAL A 94 -21.52 -23.59 11.59
N ARG A 95 -22.10 -24.72 11.18
CA ARG A 95 -21.39 -26.00 11.11
C ARG A 95 -20.29 -26.00 10.05
N GLU A 96 -20.56 -25.44 8.87
CA GLU A 96 -19.56 -25.27 7.80
C GLU A 96 -18.43 -24.33 8.26
N TRP A 97 -18.77 -23.19 8.88
CA TRP A 97 -17.79 -22.28 9.47
C TRP A 97 -16.93 -22.98 10.52
N GLY A 98 -17.55 -23.74 11.43
CA GLY A 98 -16.86 -24.51 12.46
C GLY A 98 -15.99 -25.65 11.92
N SER A 99 -16.19 -26.08 10.67
CA SER A 99 -15.36 -27.07 10.00
C SER A 99 -14.09 -26.49 9.35
N LEU A 100 -14.05 -25.17 9.17
CA LEU A 100 -12.89 -24.48 8.62
C LEU A 100 -11.78 -24.29 9.68
N PRO A 101 -10.52 -24.10 9.25
CA PRO A 101 -9.45 -23.72 10.16
C PRO A 101 -9.79 -22.45 10.93
N LYS A 102 -9.36 -22.36 12.19
CA LYS A 102 -9.56 -21.14 13.03
C LYS A 102 -8.93 -19.89 12.42
N TYR A 103 -7.96 -20.05 11.53
CA TYR A 103 -7.29 -18.97 10.84
C TYR A 103 -8.10 -18.51 9.62
N PRO A 104 -8.29 -17.20 9.42
CA PRO A 104 -9.01 -16.69 8.27
C PRO A 104 -8.29 -17.10 6.98
N CYS A 105 -9.05 -17.70 6.07
CA CYS A 105 -8.57 -18.19 4.78
C CYS A 105 -9.63 -17.94 3.71
N SER A 106 -9.28 -18.07 2.43
CA SER A 106 -10.19 -17.83 1.31
C SER A 106 -11.43 -18.73 1.32
N ALA A 107 -11.40 -19.87 2.02
CA ALA A 107 -12.57 -20.74 2.18
C ALA A 107 -13.67 -20.12 3.07
N HIS A 108 -13.33 -19.13 3.92
CA HIS A 108 -14.34 -18.40 4.70
C HIS A 108 -15.14 -17.44 3.83
N THR A 109 -14.55 -16.88 2.77
CA THR A 109 -15.17 -15.91 1.87
C THR A 109 -16.53 -16.37 1.31
N PRO A 110 -16.69 -17.57 0.71
CA PRO A 110 -18.00 -18.01 0.20
C PRO A 110 -19.05 -18.18 1.29
N ILE A 111 -18.66 -18.54 2.52
CA ILE A 111 -19.59 -18.65 3.66
C ILE A 111 -20.09 -17.26 4.08
N VAL A 112 -19.20 -16.27 4.15
CA VAL A 112 -19.57 -14.87 4.41
C VAL A 112 -20.49 -14.35 3.32
N GLN A 113 -20.16 -14.59 2.05
CA GLN A 113 -21.00 -14.17 0.91
C GLN A 113 -22.40 -14.81 0.97
N GLN A 114 -22.50 -16.07 1.39
CA GLN A 114 -23.78 -16.75 1.58
C GLN A 114 -24.61 -16.12 2.70
N LEU A 115 -23.97 -15.75 3.81
CA LEU A 115 -24.62 -15.01 4.90
C LEU A 115 -25.11 -13.65 4.41
N ASP A 116 -24.27 -12.91 3.68
CA ASP A 116 -24.61 -11.60 3.12
C ASP A 116 -25.82 -11.69 2.18
N MET A 117 -25.86 -12.69 1.27
CA MET A 117 -27.01 -12.94 0.40
C MET A 117 -28.30 -13.19 1.20
N LYS A 118 -28.23 -14.02 2.25
CA LYS A 118 -29.39 -14.31 3.12
C LYS A 118 -29.84 -13.09 3.90
N PHE A 119 -28.92 -12.32 4.49
CA PHE A 119 -29.25 -11.11 5.24
C PHE A 119 -29.89 -10.07 4.34
N GLU A 120 -29.34 -9.85 3.16
CA GLU A 120 -29.87 -8.88 2.19
C GLU A 120 -31.25 -9.31 1.68
N PHE A 121 -31.45 -10.60 1.39
CA PHE A 121 -32.76 -11.11 1.02
C PHE A 121 -33.79 -10.98 2.14
N ASN A 122 -33.42 -11.29 3.39
CA ASN A 122 -34.33 -11.11 4.54
C ASN A 122 -34.75 -9.66 4.73
N GLU A 123 -33.84 -8.72 4.50
CA GLU A 123 -34.16 -7.29 4.53
C GLU A 123 -35.06 -6.87 3.36
N CYS A 124 -34.80 -7.38 2.15
CA CYS A 124 -35.71 -7.23 1.01
C CYS A 124 -37.15 -7.64 1.39
N LEU A 125 -37.29 -8.81 2.03
CA LEU A 125 -38.58 -9.30 2.54
C LEU A 125 -39.15 -8.48 3.72
N GLN A 126 -38.34 -7.67 4.41
CA GLN A 126 -38.83 -6.74 5.44
C GLN A 126 -39.37 -5.47 4.81
N LEU A 127 -38.72 -4.97 3.75
CA LEU A 127 -39.17 -3.80 3.00
C LEU A 127 -40.51 -4.02 2.31
N THR A 128 -40.86 -5.27 2.01
CA THR A 128 -42.18 -5.60 1.44
C THR A 128 -43.30 -5.68 2.48
N LYS A 129 -43.02 -5.78 3.79
CA LYS A 129 -44.08 -5.92 4.82
C LYS A 129 -45.12 -4.78 4.81
N PRO A 130 -44.73 -3.49 4.74
CA PRO A 130 -45.72 -2.41 4.69
C PRO A 130 -46.57 -2.45 3.41
N LEU A 131 -46.07 -3.05 2.33
CA LEU A 131 -46.82 -3.23 1.09
C LEU A 131 -47.94 -4.27 1.22
N GLU A 132 -47.81 -5.22 2.15
CA GLU A 132 -48.86 -6.21 2.42
C GLU A 132 -50.12 -5.53 2.98
N GLU A 133 -49.94 -4.61 3.93
CA GLU A 133 -51.03 -3.80 4.50
C GLU A 133 -51.68 -2.91 3.43
N ILE A 134 -50.86 -2.31 2.55
CA ILE A 134 -51.34 -1.47 1.44
C ILE A 134 -52.15 -2.31 0.45
N ALA A 135 -51.68 -3.50 0.10
CA ALA A 135 -52.37 -4.41 -0.82
C ALA A 135 -53.73 -4.89 -0.26
N GLN A 136 -53.86 -5.01 1.06
CA GLN A 136 -55.09 -5.46 1.72
C GLN A 136 -56.07 -4.33 2.06
N SER A 137 -55.58 -3.16 2.49
CA SER A 137 -56.41 -2.07 3.04
C SER A 137 -56.58 -0.87 2.10
N GLY A 138 -55.74 -0.73 1.07
CA GLY A 138 -55.78 0.37 0.13
C GLY A 138 -55.35 1.74 0.67
N VAL A 139 -54.84 1.83 1.90
CA VAL A 139 -54.38 3.10 2.50
C VAL A 139 -52.88 3.00 2.85
N PRO A 140 -52.01 3.91 2.38
CA PRO A 140 -50.60 3.90 2.73
C PRO A 140 -50.39 4.40 4.17
N THR A 141 -50.14 3.48 5.09
CA THR A 141 -49.85 3.80 6.51
C THR A 141 -48.43 4.33 6.74
N GLN A 142 -47.45 3.97 5.90
CA GLN A 142 -46.05 4.43 6.00
C GLN A 142 -45.35 4.52 4.63
N GLN A 143 -44.46 5.51 4.46
CA GLN A 143 -43.55 5.56 3.30
C GLN A 143 -42.49 4.47 3.44
N VAL A 144 -42.39 3.57 2.45
CA VAL A 144 -41.33 2.56 2.42
C VAL A 144 -39.98 3.25 2.18
N ASN A 145 -39.01 3.05 3.08
CA ASN A 145 -37.68 3.64 2.95
C ASN A 145 -36.83 2.85 1.94
N ASN A 146 -36.99 3.17 0.65
CA ASN A 146 -36.31 2.45 -0.43
C ASN A 146 -34.83 2.87 -0.61
N LYS A 147 -34.37 3.90 0.10
CA LYS A 147 -32.99 4.42 0.00
C LYS A 147 -31.97 3.59 0.78
N VAL A 148 -32.43 2.58 1.54
CA VAL A 148 -31.57 1.70 2.35
C VAL A 148 -30.53 0.97 1.50
N PHE A 149 -30.83 0.67 0.23
CA PHE A 149 -29.86 0.04 -0.68
C PHE A 149 -28.78 0.98 -1.21
N ARG A 150 -28.94 2.31 -1.10
CA ARG A 150 -27.91 3.28 -1.52
C ARG A 150 -26.74 3.36 -0.56
N SER A 151 -26.95 3.05 0.73
CA SER A 151 -25.93 3.11 1.77
C SER A 151 -25.07 1.85 1.84
N ARG A 152 -25.50 0.73 1.21
CA ARG A 152 -24.75 -0.53 1.20
C ARG A 152 -23.93 -0.67 -0.07
N ILE A 153 -22.62 -0.75 0.11
CA ILE A 153 -21.66 -0.92 -0.96
C ILE A 153 -21.30 -2.40 -1.02
N THR A 154 -21.68 -3.10 -2.08
CA THR A 154 -21.14 -4.43 -2.38
C THR A 154 -19.63 -4.30 -2.66
N SER A 155 -18.82 -5.15 -2.04
CA SER A 155 -17.37 -5.09 -2.26
C SER A 155 -17.06 -5.49 -3.70
N ILE A 156 -16.06 -4.85 -4.32
CA ILE A 156 -15.57 -5.24 -5.65
C ILE A 156 -14.95 -6.67 -5.62
N GLN A 157 -14.69 -7.20 -4.42
CA GLN A 157 -14.08 -8.51 -4.23
C GLN A 157 -15.09 -9.66 -4.23
N ASP A 158 -16.40 -9.40 -4.14
CA ASP A 158 -17.39 -10.48 -3.98
C ASP A 158 -17.64 -11.27 -5.26
N GLY A 159 -17.29 -10.71 -6.41
CA GLY A 159 -17.42 -11.35 -7.73
C GLY A 159 -18.80 -11.18 -8.36
N VAL A 160 -18.89 -11.45 -9.66
CA VAL A 160 -20.08 -11.14 -10.47
C VAL A 160 -21.29 -12.00 -10.07
N GLY A 161 -21.10 -13.30 -9.78
CA GLY A 161 -22.20 -14.20 -9.38
C GLY A 161 -22.88 -13.76 -8.07
N VAL A 162 -22.10 -13.32 -7.08
CA VAL A 162 -22.67 -12.79 -5.82
C VAL A 162 -23.43 -11.49 -6.08
N TRP A 163 -22.84 -10.56 -6.84
CA TRP A 163 -23.53 -9.30 -7.18
C TRP A 163 -24.85 -9.55 -7.87
N GLU A 164 -24.87 -10.39 -8.92
CA GLU A 164 -26.12 -10.72 -9.61
C GLU A 164 -27.18 -11.30 -8.68
N SER A 165 -26.77 -12.16 -7.74
CA SER A 165 -27.69 -12.74 -6.76
C SER A 165 -28.29 -11.68 -5.84
N LEU A 166 -27.47 -10.73 -5.35
CA LEU A 166 -27.93 -9.60 -4.55
C LEU A 166 -28.86 -8.67 -5.37
N PHE A 167 -28.47 -8.33 -6.59
CA PHE A 167 -29.28 -7.48 -7.46
C PHE A 167 -30.61 -8.14 -7.87
N LYS A 168 -30.65 -9.47 -8.04
CA LYS A 168 -31.89 -10.23 -8.27
C LYS A 168 -32.88 -10.08 -7.11
N ALA A 169 -32.41 -10.16 -5.87
CA ALA A 169 -33.27 -9.96 -4.69
C ALA A 169 -33.81 -8.52 -4.62
N ARG A 170 -32.99 -7.52 -4.95
CA ARG A 170 -33.41 -6.11 -5.03
C ARG A 170 -34.44 -5.90 -6.14
N THR A 171 -34.21 -6.43 -7.34
CA THR A 171 -35.15 -6.29 -8.46
C THR A 171 -36.50 -6.92 -8.13
N LEU A 172 -36.52 -8.12 -7.55
CA LEU A 172 -37.75 -8.75 -7.07
C LEU A 172 -38.55 -7.84 -6.13
N THR A 173 -37.86 -7.21 -5.17
CA THR A 173 -38.48 -6.29 -4.22
C THR A 173 -39.12 -5.10 -4.92
N PHE A 174 -38.42 -4.51 -5.88
CA PHE A 174 -38.93 -3.37 -6.65
C PHE A 174 -40.08 -3.77 -7.60
N ASP A 175 -40.03 -4.95 -8.20
CA ASP A 175 -41.07 -5.43 -9.10
C ASP A 175 -42.39 -5.64 -8.35
N ILE A 176 -42.33 -6.26 -7.16
CA ILE A 176 -43.49 -6.41 -6.27
C ILE A 176 -44.02 -5.04 -5.85
N MET A 177 -43.13 -4.14 -5.42
CA MET A 177 -43.50 -2.78 -5.04
C MET A 177 -44.22 -2.02 -6.15
N ASN A 178 -43.68 -2.07 -7.37
CA ASN A 178 -44.29 -1.45 -8.54
C ASN A 178 -45.65 -2.08 -8.88
N SER A 179 -45.78 -3.39 -8.74
CA SER A 179 -47.04 -4.10 -9.01
C SER A 179 -48.14 -3.79 -7.99
N VAL A 180 -47.80 -3.64 -6.71
CA VAL A 180 -48.78 -3.26 -5.66
C VAL A 180 -49.20 -1.81 -5.83
N LEU A 181 -48.26 -0.91 -6.11
CA LEU A 181 -48.54 0.53 -6.20
C LEU A 181 -49.27 0.93 -7.48
N SER A 182 -48.98 0.27 -8.61
CA SER A 182 -49.72 0.50 -9.86
C SER A 182 -51.19 0.10 -9.79
N ARG A 183 -51.57 -0.78 -8.84
CA ARG A 183 -52.98 -1.07 -8.52
C ARG A 183 -53.65 0.06 -7.73
N MET A 184 -52.89 0.88 -7.00
CA MET A 184 -53.38 1.86 -6.04
C MET A 184 -53.43 3.28 -6.59
N GLN A 185 -52.39 3.67 -7.32
CA GLN A 185 -52.27 4.98 -7.96
C GLN A 185 -52.15 4.66 -9.45
N GLY A 186 -52.97 5.26 -10.30
CA GLY A 186 -52.81 5.14 -11.76
C GLY A 186 -51.36 5.44 -12.20
N PRO A 187 -51.01 5.26 -13.49
CA PRO A 187 -49.63 5.11 -14.00
C PRO A 187 -48.62 6.27 -13.78
N SER A 188 -48.88 7.23 -12.90
CA SER A 188 -48.14 8.49 -12.71
C SER A 188 -47.37 8.63 -11.38
N SER A 189 -47.17 7.59 -10.56
CA SER A 189 -46.29 7.67 -9.38
C SER A 189 -44.82 7.30 -9.72
N SER A 190 -44.03 8.31 -10.10
CA SER A 190 -42.68 8.17 -10.70
C SER A 190 -41.53 7.87 -9.74
N SER A 191 -41.64 8.18 -8.45
CA SER A 191 -40.48 8.23 -7.53
C SER A 191 -39.88 6.87 -7.14
N GLN A 192 -40.62 5.76 -7.30
CA GLN A 192 -40.16 4.44 -6.88
C GLN A 192 -39.53 3.62 -8.03
N PHE A 193 -39.95 3.89 -9.27
CA PHE A 193 -39.27 3.39 -10.49
C PHE A 193 -37.81 3.90 -10.57
N GLU A 194 -37.54 5.06 -9.99
CA GLU A 194 -36.22 5.69 -9.99
C GLU A 194 -35.16 4.90 -9.20
N GLU A 195 -35.55 4.19 -8.13
CA GLU A 195 -34.60 3.43 -7.31
C GLU A 195 -34.19 2.10 -7.97
N SER A 196 -35.13 1.44 -8.66
CA SER A 196 -34.85 0.27 -9.50
C SER A 196 -33.88 0.63 -10.63
N ILE A 197 -34.05 1.81 -11.25
CA ILE A 197 -33.13 2.28 -12.29
C ILE A 197 -31.76 2.60 -11.70
N TRP A 198 -31.71 3.28 -10.56
CA TRP A 198 -30.44 3.59 -9.88
C TRP A 198 -29.65 2.32 -9.55
N THR A 199 -30.32 1.28 -9.03
CA THR A 199 -29.66 0.00 -8.70
C THR A 199 -29.12 -0.70 -9.94
N LYS A 200 -29.83 -0.70 -11.07
CA LYS A 200 -29.32 -1.23 -12.35
C LYS A 200 -28.10 -0.45 -12.86
N ILE A 201 -28.11 0.88 -12.77
CA ILE A 201 -26.95 1.72 -13.14
C ILE A 201 -25.76 1.44 -12.19
N HIS A 202 -26.03 1.28 -10.90
CA HIS A 202 -25.02 0.93 -9.91
C HIS A 202 -24.40 -0.43 -10.20
N TYR A 203 -25.20 -1.42 -10.57
CA TYR A 203 -24.71 -2.75 -10.96
C TYR A 203 -23.82 -2.69 -12.20
N ALA A 204 -24.24 -1.97 -13.25
CA ALA A 204 -23.42 -1.76 -14.44
C ALA A 204 -22.08 -1.08 -14.11
N ARG A 205 -22.06 -0.18 -13.12
CA ARG A 205 -20.83 0.45 -12.63
C ARG A 205 -19.88 -0.53 -11.94
N LEU A 206 -20.40 -1.52 -11.21
CA LEU A 206 -19.59 -2.59 -10.61
C LEU A 206 -18.99 -3.48 -11.71
N LEU A 207 -19.79 -3.87 -12.70
CA LEU A 207 -19.34 -4.64 -13.85
C LEU A 207 -18.27 -3.92 -14.68
N ARG A 208 -18.38 -2.60 -14.88
CA ARG A 208 -17.29 -1.83 -15.51
C ARG A 208 -16.01 -1.91 -14.68
N LYS A 209 -16.12 -1.81 -13.35
CA LYS A 209 -14.93 -1.85 -12.48
C LYS A 209 -14.27 -3.23 -12.42
N SER A 210 -15.05 -4.32 -12.54
CA SER A 210 -14.52 -5.68 -12.61
C SER A 210 -13.93 -6.04 -13.97
N GLY A 211 -14.27 -5.28 -15.03
CA GLY A 211 -13.80 -5.51 -16.40
C GLY A 211 -14.82 -6.19 -17.32
N SER A 212 -16.02 -6.49 -16.83
CA SER A 212 -17.11 -7.15 -17.59
C SER A 212 -17.90 -6.12 -18.42
N TYR A 213 -17.23 -5.45 -19.36
CA TYR A 213 -17.78 -4.31 -20.11
C TYR A 213 -19.00 -4.67 -20.96
N ARG A 214 -19.03 -5.86 -21.57
CA ARG A 214 -20.15 -6.32 -22.41
C ARG A 214 -21.43 -6.53 -21.60
N ALA A 215 -21.32 -7.18 -20.43
CA ALA A 215 -22.46 -7.37 -19.53
C ALA A 215 -23.01 -6.02 -19.04
N ALA A 216 -22.11 -5.09 -18.67
CA ALA A 216 -22.51 -3.74 -18.28
C ALA A 216 -23.27 -3.00 -19.39
N LEU A 217 -22.78 -3.03 -20.63
CA LEU A 217 -23.44 -2.39 -21.77
C LEU A 217 -24.83 -2.99 -22.06
N ASN A 218 -24.96 -4.32 -21.98
CA ASN A 218 -26.24 -4.99 -22.19
C ASN A 218 -27.28 -4.57 -21.15
N LEU A 219 -26.89 -4.49 -19.88
CA LEU A 219 -27.78 -4.03 -18.81
C LEU A 219 -28.22 -2.58 -19.00
N LEU A 220 -27.30 -1.68 -19.38
CA LEU A 220 -27.63 -0.27 -19.59
C LEU A 220 -28.57 -0.05 -20.79
N LYS A 221 -28.52 -0.91 -21.81
CA LYS A 221 -29.44 -0.86 -22.97
C LYS A 221 -30.87 -1.26 -22.63
N GLN A 222 -31.07 -2.07 -21.58
CA GLN A 222 -32.39 -2.53 -21.15
C GLN A 222 -33.17 -1.47 -20.34
N ILE A 223 -32.50 -0.38 -19.95
CA ILE A 223 -33.12 0.69 -19.16
C ILE A 223 -33.90 1.61 -20.12
N ASP A 224 -35.22 1.76 -19.90
CA ASP A 224 -36.07 2.68 -20.66
C ASP A 224 -35.58 4.12 -20.51
N HIS A 225 -35.72 4.93 -21.56
CA HIS A 225 -35.29 6.33 -21.61
C HIS A 225 -36.23 7.30 -20.89
N ARG A 226 -37.42 6.85 -20.45
CA ARG A 226 -38.40 7.63 -19.69
C ARG A 226 -38.02 7.76 -18.21
N ILE A 227 -36.89 8.43 -17.94
CA ILE A 227 -36.33 8.58 -16.58
C ILE A 227 -36.16 10.05 -16.22
N ASN A 228 -36.13 10.35 -14.93
CA ASN A 228 -35.72 11.65 -14.39
C ASN A 228 -34.35 12.11 -14.90
N SER A 229 -34.10 13.42 -14.79
CA SER A 229 -32.86 14.06 -15.25
C SER A 229 -31.61 13.44 -14.61
N GLU A 230 -31.65 13.16 -13.30
CA GLU A 230 -30.52 12.60 -12.53
C GLU A 230 -30.10 11.22 -13.02
N ASN A 231 -31.01 10.24 -13.07
CA ASN A 231 -30.67 8.88 -13.50
C ASN A 231 -30.32 8.84 -15.00
N LYS A 232 -30.94 9.69 -15.82
CA LYS A 232 -30.56 9.83 -17.24
C LYS A 232 -29.11 10.32 -17.37
N PHE A 233 -28.70 11.26 -16.53
CA PHE A 233 -27.30 11.68 -16.45
C PHE A 233 -26.38 10.55 -15.97
N LEU A 234 -26.76 9.84 -14.89
CA LEU A 234 -25.97 8.72 -14.36
C LEU A 234 -25.78 7.60 -15.40
N LEU A 235 -26.83 7.26 -16.15
CA LEU A 235 -26.85 6.30 -17.24
C LEU A 235 -25.86 6.72 -18.34
N ASN A 236 -26.04 7.91 -18.91
CA ASN A 236 -25.20 8.41 -20.00
C ASN A 236 -23.73 8.55 -19.56
N ARG A 237 -23.50 9.01 -18.33
CA ARG A 237 -22.15 9.10 -17.75
C ARG A 237 -21.49 7.73 -17.64
N GLU A 238 -22.23 6.67 -17.35
CA GLU A 238 -21.66 5.32 -17.26
C GLU A 238 -21.40 4.71 -18.63
N ILE A 239 -22.28 4.94 -19.61
CA ILE A 239 -22.05 4.58 -21.04
C ILE A 239 -20.77 5.22 -21.55
N VAL A 240 -20.61 6.53 -21.35
CA VAL A 240 -19.40 7.27 -21.77
C VAL A 240 -18.14 6.70 -21.14
N LYS A 241 -18.18 6.34 -19.85
CA LYS A 241 -17.03 5.70 -19.20
C LYS A 241 -16.75 4.30 -19.74
N LEU A 242 -17.78 3.51 -20.06
CA LEU A 242 -17.61 2.20 -20.69
C LEU A 242 -16.90 2.35 -22.05
N CYS A 243 -17.31 3.31 -22.86
CA CYS A 243 -16.64 3.62 -24.12
C CYS A 243 -15.17 4.02 -23.90
N PHE A 244 -14.84 4.78 -22.85
CA PHE A 244 -13.44 5.10 -22.53
C PHE A 244 -12.59 3.89 -22.12
N GLU A 245 -13.14 2.95 -21.35
CA GLU A 245 -12.40 1.72 -21.00
C GLU A 245 -12.21 0.82 -22.24
N ASN A 246 -13.16 0.81 -23.17
CA ASN A 246 -13.06 0.11 -24.46
C ASN A 246 -12.21 0.85 -25.52
N LYS A 247 -11.69 2.05 -25.22
CA LYS A 247 -10.99 2.94 -26.17
C LYS A 247 -11.84 3.40 -27.38
N GLU A 248 -13.17 3.37 -27.25
CA GLU A 248 -14.14 3.81 -28.27
C GLU A 248 -14.48 5.31 -28.08
N HIS A 249 -13.50 6.19 -28.30
CA HIS A 249 -13.66 7.63 -28.02
C HIS A 249 -14.70 8.32 -28.92
N GLU A 250 -14.86 7.89 -30.18
CA GLU A 250 -15.85 8.47 -31.11
C GLU A 250 -17.28 8.14 -30.72
N ALA A 251 -17.54 6.90 -30.28
CA ALA A 251 -18.82 6.48 -29.74
C ALA A 251 -19.17 7.27 -28.46
N ALA A 252 -18.17 7.53 -27.60
CA ALA A 252 -18.35 8.39 -26.45
C ALA A 252 -18.75 9.83 -26.86
N LEU A 253 -18.08 10.41 -27.86
CA LEU A 253 -18.36 11.76 -28.35
C LEU A 253 -19.77 11.88 -28.95
N SER A 254 -20.25 10.88 -29.70
CA SER A 254 -21.59 10.91 -30.29
C SER A 254 -22.69 10.89 -29.22
N VAL A 255 -22.53 10.04 -28.19
CA VAL A 255 -23.44 9.99 -27.02
C VAL A 255 -23.44 11.32 -26.28
N ILE A 256 -22.25 11.89 -26.03
CA ILE A 256 -22.14 13.18 -25.32
C ILE A 256 -22.79 14.31 -26.11
N ASN A 257 -22.53 14.41 -27.42
CA ASN A 257 -23.09 15.48 -28.26
C ASN A 257 -24.61 15.39 -28.34
N LYS A 258 -25.17 14.18 -28.48
CA LYS A 258 -26.61 13.96 -28.46
C LYS A 258 -27.24 14.46 -27.16
N TYR A 259 -26.63 14.13 -26.02
CA TYR A 259 -27.20 14.47 -24.72
C TYR A 259 -27.00 15.95 -24.33
N LEU A 260 -25.93 16.59 -24.79
CA LEU A 260 -25.69 18.03 -24.59
C LEU A 260 -26.69 18.94 -25.31
N GLN A 261 -27.38 18.44 -26.35
CA GLN A 261 -28.39 19.17 -27.11
C GLN A 261 -29.76 19.20 -26.41
N GLU A 262 -29.94 18.50 -25.30
CA GLU A 262 -31.22 18.51 -24.57
C GLU A 262 -31.36 19.75 -23.68
N ASP A 263 -32.45 20.51 -23.86
CA ASP A 263 -32.68 21.77 -23.13
C ASP A 263 -32.98 21.59 -21.63
N SER A 264 -33.44 20.40 -21.22
CA SER A 264 -33.85 20.09 -19.84
C SER A 264 -32.69 19.75 -18.87
N LEU A 265 -31.44 19.92 -19.32
CA LEU A 265 -30.27 19.43 -18.61
C LEU A 265 -29.75 20.42 -17.57
N GLU A 266 -29.61 19.97 -16.32
CA GLU A 266 -29.04 20.80 -15.25
C GLU A 266 -27.61 21.25 -15.58
N VAL A 267 -27.27 22.45 -15.10
CA VAL A 267 -25.98 23.12 -15.35
C VAL A 267 -24.80 22.25 -14.87
N GLU A 268 -24.96 21.57 -13.73
CA GLU A 268 -23.96 20.67 -13.18
C GLU A 268 -23.67 19.49 -14.12
N TYR A 269 -24.72 18.85 -14.65
CA TYR A 269 -24.60 17.73 -15.59
C TYR A 269 -24.00 18.16 -16.91
N LYS A 270 -24.38 19.36 -17.40
CA LYS A 270 -23.84 19.94 -18.63
C LYS A 270 -22.33 20.14 -18.52
N SER A 271 -21.88 20.67 -17.39
CA SER A 271 -20.45 20.85 -17.11
C SER A 271 -19.69 19.51 -17.12
N GLU A 272 -20.23 18.45 -16.48
CA GLU A 272 -19.55 17.15 -16.42
C GLU A 272 -19.48 16.49 -17.81
N LEU A 273 -20.50 16.65 -18.65
CA LEU A 273 -20.50 16.17 -20.03
C LEU A 273 -19.48 16.91 -20.89
N MET A 274 -19.40 18.24 -20.78
CA MET A 274 -18.37 19.04 -21.44
C MET A 274 -16.97 18.64 -21.00
N ARG A 275 -16.78 18.36 -19.71
CA ARG A 275 -15.52 17.80 -19.18
C ARG A 275 -15.19 16.43 -19.80
N LEU A 276 -16.17 15.53 -19.89
CA LEU A 276 -15.97 14.22 -20.51
C LEU A 276 -15.65 14.35 -22.00
N LYS A 277 -16.28 15.31 -22.70
CA LYS A 277 -15.96 15.65 -24.09
C LYS A 277 -14.53 16.15 -24.24
N GLY A 278 -14.09 17.06 -23.36
CA GLY A 278 -12.69 17.50 -23.30
C GLY A 278 -11.71 16.35 -23.05
N LYS A 279 -12.07 15.40 -22.17
CA LYS A 279 -11.28 14.19 -21.91
C LYS A 279 -11.20 13.25 -23.12
N ALA A 280 -12.29 13.12 -23.88
CA ALA A 280 -12.28 12.34 -25.11
C ALA A 280 -11.30 12.94 -26.13
N TYR A 281 -11.36 14.26 -26.34
CA TYR A 281 -10.43 14.96 -27.22
C TYR A 281 -8.99 14.95 -26.72
N SER A 282 -8.74 15.01 -25.39
CA SER A 282 -7.39 14.96 -24.84
C SER A 282 -6.65 13.65 -25.11
N SER A 283 -7.37 12.59 -25.50
CA SER A 283 -6.77 11.31 -25.89
C SER A 283 -6.08 11.39 -27.25
N ASN A 284 -6.46 12.36 -28.09
CA ASN A 284 -5.87 12.63 -29.40
C ASN A 284 -4.99 13.90 -29.32
N PRO A 285 -3.65 13.80 -29.47
CA PRO A 285 -2.75 14.94 -29.36
C PRO A 285 -3.07 16.10 -30.32
N GLU A 286 -3.61 15.80 -31.50
CA GLU A 286 -4.00 16.78 -32.52
C GLU A 286 -5.21 17.63 -32.12
N ALA A 287 -6.08 17.11 -31.25
CA ALA A 287 -7.32 17.77 -30.82
C ALA A 287 -7.14 18.67 -29.58
N TYR A 288 -5.93 19.12 -29.29
CA TYR A 288 -5.60 19.90 -28.09
C TYR A 288 -6.47 21.15 -27.91
N GLN A 289 -6.66 21.95 -28.97
CA GLN A 289 -7.44 23.19 -28.90
C GLN A 289 -8.92 22.92 -28.58
N LEU A 290 -9.49 21.86 -29.15
CA LEU A 290 -10.84 21.41 -28.86
C LEU A 290 -10.97 20.92 -27.42
N ALA A 291 -9.98 20.18 -26.93
CA ALA A 291 -9.98 19.73 -25.54
C ALA A 291 -9.89 20.92 -24.57
N TYR A 292 -9.01 21.88 -24.85
CA TYR A 292 -8.84 23.11 -24.06
C TYR A 292 -10.14 23.93 -23.99
N SER A 293 -10.79 24.18 -25.14
CA SER A 293 -12.03 24.96 -25.18
C SER A 293 -13.17 24.26 -24.45
N ASN A 294 -13.30 22.93 -24.56
CA ASN A 294 -14.34 22.19 -23.83
C ASN A 294 -14.10 22.20 -22.30
N PHE A 295 -12.85 22.20 -21.83
CA PHE A 295 -12.56 22.36 -20.41
C PHE A 295 -12.83 23.78 -19.92
N ALA A 296 -12.46 24.80 -20.69
CA ALA A 296 -12.79 26.20 -20.39
C ALA A 296 -14.32 26.40 -20.29
N ASN A 297 -15.06 25.98 -21.31
CA ASN A 297 -16.53 26.05 -21.33
C ASN A 297 -17.15 25.30 -20.15
N SER A 298 -16.62 24.12 -19.80
CA SER A 298 -17.09 23.38 -18.62
C SER A 298 -16.91 24.18 -17.33
N SER A 299 -15.79 24.91 -17.19
CA SER A 299 -15.49 25.71 -16.01
C SER A 299 -16.34 26.98 -15.91
N GLU A 300 -16.67 27.59 -17.04
CA GLU A 300 -17.56 28.75 -17.13
C GLU A 300 -19.00 28.39 -16.78
N VAL A 301 -19.48 27.24 -17.27
CA VAL A 301 -20.82 26.72 -16.97
C VAL A 301 -20.96 26.40 -15.49
N TRP A 302 -19.99 25.69 -14.91
CA TRP A 302 -20.00 25.36 -13.49
C TRP A 302 -18.58 25.29 -12.92
N ALA A 303 -18.15 26.36 -12.26
CA ALA A 303 -16.82 26.48 -11.68
C ALA A 303 -16.53 25.45 -10.57
N ASN A 304 -17.56 24.86 -9.97
CA ASN A 304 -17.42 23.83 -8.94
C ASN A 304 -17.08 22.43 -9.51
N ASN A 305 -16.94 22.25 -10.84
CA ASN A 305 -16.50 20.97 -11.41
C ASN A 305 -14.99 20.72 -11.23
N LEU A 306 -14.64 20.05 -10.14
CA LEU A 306 -13.23 19.84 -9.74
C LEU A 306 -12.43 18.99 -10.71
N LYS A 307 -13.08 17.98 -11.29
CA LYS A 307 -12.41 17.11 -12.25
C LYS A 307 -12.08 17.87 -13.53
N THR A 308 -12.82 18.95 -13.84
CA THR A 308 -12.52 19.82 -14.99
C THR A 308 -11.19 20.51 -14.76
N TRP A 309 -11.01 21.16 -13.62
CA TRP A 309 -9.76 21.82 -13.25
C TRP A 309 -8.55 20.87 -13.25
N LEU A 310 -8.71 19.66 -12.70
CA LEU A 310 -7.63 18.66 -12.71
C LEU A 310 -7.27 18.19 -14.12
N ASN A 311 -8.28 17.84 -14.93
CA ASN A 311 -8.06 17.40 -16.31
C ASN A 311 -7.47 18.51 -17.17
N TRP A 312 -7.93 19.75 -16.98
CA TRP A 312 -7.45 20.92 -17.71
C TRP A 312 -5.99 21.23 -17.35
N GLY A 313 -5.67 21.24 -16.06
CA GLY A 313 -4.29 21.40 -15.57
C GLY A 313 -3.36 20.29 -16.08
N CYS A 314 -3.82 19.04 -16.12
CA CYS A 314 -3.04 17.94 -16.70
C CYS A 314 -2.85 18.09 -18.21
N LEU A 315 -3.87 18.54 -18.95
CA LEU A 315 -3.77 18.80 -20.38
C LEU A 315 -2.75 19.90 -20.68
N ILE A 316 -2.78 21.01 -19.93
CA ILE A 316 -1.79 22.08 -20.06
C ILE A 316 -0.40 21.55 -19.71
N ALA A 317 -0.28 20.80 -18.61
CA ALA A 317 0.99 20.23 -18.16
C ALA A 317 1.67 19.36 -19.23
N ASN A 318 0.89 18.60 -20.01
CA ASN A 318 1.40 17.75 -21.07
C ASN A 318 1.93 18.53 -22.29
N GLN A 319 1.58 19.81 -22.47
CA GLN A 319 2.06 20.68 -23.56
C GLN A 319 3.12 21.71 -23.10
N LEU A 320 3.60 21.63 -21.86
CA LEU A 320 4.54 22.63 -21.31
C LEU A 320 5.86 22.75 -22.06
N GLN A 321 6.31 21.68 -22.74
CA GLN A 321 7.48 21.73 -23.61
C GLN A 321 7.32 22.74 -24.75
N LYS A 322 6.09 22.98 -25.21
CA LYS A 322 5.79 23.92 -26.31
C LYS A 322 5.39 25.31 -25.80
N THR A 323 4.75 25.39 -24.63
CA THR A 323 4.23 26.64 -24.08
C THR A 323 4.54 26.77 -22.58
N PRO A 324 5.77 27.17 -22.21
CA PRO A 324 6.18 27.28 -20.80
C PRO A 324 5.47 28.41 -20.05
N SER A 325 4.98 29.44 -20.76
CA SER A 325 4.23 30.56 -20.16
C SER A 325 2.92 30.15 -19.48
N LEU A 326 2.34 29.00 -19.86
CA LEU A 326 1.10 28.47 -19.28
C LEU A 326 1.33 27.64 -18.00
N CYS A 327 2.59 27.49 -17.53
CA CYS A 327 2.91 26.69 -16.36
C CYS A 327 2.18 27.16 -15.10
N ALA A 328 2.20 28.48 -14.83
CA ALA A 328 1.48 29.05 -13.69
C ALA A 328 -0.04 28.78 -13.76
N ASN A 329 -0.63 28.80 -14.96
CA ASN A 329 -2.06 28.50 -15.14
C ASN A 329 -2.36 27.01 -14.87
N ALA A 330 -1.44 26.11 -15.26
CA ALA A 330 -1.55 24.69 -14.94
C ALA A 330 -1.53 24.44 -13.43
N VAL A 331 -0.60 25.09 -12.72
CA VAL A 331 -0.50 25.05 -11.24
C VAL A 331 -1.80 25.54 -10.60
N CYS A 332 -2.32 26.70 -11.01
CA CYS A 332 -3.60 27.22 -10.51
C CYS A 332 -4.75 26.23 -10.73
N CYS A 333 -4.90 25.68 -11.93
CA CYS A 333 -5.96 24.71 -12.24
C CYS A 333 -5.86 23.47 -11.35
N LEU A 334 -4.66 22.91 -11.18
CA LEU A 334 -4.46 21.73 -10.35
C LEU A 334 -4.77 22.03 -8.86
N LEU A 335 -4.32 23.17 -8.32
CA LEU A 335 -4.59 23.59 -6.95
C LEU A 335 -6.09 23.79 -6.68
N LEU A 336 -6.80 24.44 -7.61
CA LEU A 336 -8.26 24.61 -7.53
C LEU A 336 -8.99 23.26 -7.48
N GLY A 337 -8.55 22.30 -8.28
CA GLY A 337 -9.09 20.95 -8.30
C GLY A 337 -8.85 20.20 -6.98
N VAL A 338 -7.67 20.33 -6.37
CA VAL A 338 -7.33 19.68 -5.09
C VAL A 338 -8.14 20.26 -3.92
N ARG A 339 -8.41 21.57 -3.91
CA ARG A 339 -8.94 22.31 -2.74
C ARG A 339 -10.25 21.77 -2.15
N LYS A 340 -11.22 21.36 -2.97
CA LYS A 340 -12.53 20.92 -2.46
C LYS A 340 -12.55 19.46 -2.00
N ASN A 341 -11.65 18.59 -2.50
CA ASN A 341 -11.52 17.21 -2.04
C ASN A 341 -10.03 16.80 -1.91
N PRO A 342 -9.35 17.37 -0.89
CA PRO A 342 -7.91 17.22 -0.73
C PRO A 342 -7.50 15.76 -0.50
N GLU A 343 -8.27 14.99 0.27
CA GLU A 343 -7.94 13.59 0.55
C GLU A 343 -7.88 12.71 -0.69
N LYS A 344 -8.79 12.94 -1.64
CA LYS A 344 -8.85 12.18 -2.89
C LYS A 344 -7.79 12.61 -3.90
N HIS A 345 -7.40 13.88 -3.87
CA HIS A 345 -6.58 14.50 -4.92
C HIS A 345 -5.19 14.93 -4.45
N LYS A 346 -4.80 14.67 -3.19
CA LYS A 346 -3.45 14.92 -2.66
C LYS A 346 -2.32 14.33 -3.49
N ASN A 347 -2.60 13.25 -4.23
CA ASN A 347 -1.69 12.59 -5.16
C ASN A 347 -1.20 13.48 -6.31
N TYR A 348 -1.87 14.60 -6.60
CA TYR A 348 -1.43 15.55 -7.61
C TYR A 348 -0.41 16.57 -7.06
N LEU A 349 -0.22 16.68 -5.75
CA LEU A 349 0.68 17.67 -5.14
C LEU A 349 2.14 17.57 -5.62
N PRO A 350 2.74 16.38 -5.74
CA PRO A 350 4.12 16.29 -6.25
C PRO A 350 4.26 16.82 -7.67
N LYS A 351 3.26 16.53 -8.52
CA LYS A 351 3.20 17.11 -9.87
C LYS A 351 3.08 18.62 -9.80
N ILE A 352 2.27 19.17 -8.89
CA ILE A 352 2.15 20.61 -8.68
C ILE A 352 3.49 21.22 -8.24
N PHE A 353 4.21 20.59 -7.32
CA PHE A 353 5.51 21.08 -6.85
C PHE A 353 6.58 21.04 -7.95
N LEU A 354 6.67 19.97 -8.73
CA LEU A 354 7.57 19.88 -9.88
C LEU A 354 7.26 20.93 -10.96
N LEU A 355 5.98 21.29 -11.12
CA LEU A 355 5.56 22.35 -12.03
C LEU A 355 5.85 23.74 -11.46
N LEU A 356 5.70 23.93 -10.15
CA LEU A 356 5.96 25.20 -9.47
C LEU A 356 7.41 25.65 -9.68
N GLU A 357 8.37 24.73 -9.60
CA GLU A 357 9.80 25.03 -9.82
C GLU A 357 10.10 25.53 -11.24
N LYS A 358 9.24 25.21 -12.21
CA LYS A 358 9.36 25.66 -13.61
C LYS A 358 8.48 26.88 -13.91
N ALA A 359 7.60 27.26 -12.98
CA ALA A 359 6.63 28.32 -13.20
C ALA A 359 7.26 29.70 -12.94
N PRO A 360 6.91 30.74 -13.73
CA PRO A 360 7.29 32.11 -13.41
C PRO A 360 6.65 32.53 -12.06
N GLU A 361 7.38 33.35 -11.29
CA GLU A 361 6.91 33.87 -10.01
C GLU A 361 5.64 34.73 -10.20
N LYS A 362 4.58 34.39 -9.46
CA LYS A 362 3.31 35.12 -9.42
C LYS A 362 2.77 35.11 -7.99
N ASP A 363 2.61 36.28 -7.39
CA ASP A 363 2.16 36.44 -6.00
C ASP A 363 0.83 35.73 -5.68
N SER A 364 -0.05 35.63 -6.67
CA SER A 364 -1.37 34.97 -6.52
C SER A 364 -1.29 33.48 -6.14
N LEU A 365 -0.16 32.80 -6.37
CA LEU A 365 -0.03 31.36 -6.14
C LEU A 365 0.00 31.01 -4.65
N ASP A 366 0.65 31.84 -3.83
CA ASP A 366 0.79 31.63 -2.38
C ASP A 366 -0.57 31.46 -1.69
N GLU A 367 -1.53 32.31 -2.06
CA GLU A 367 -2.87 32.25 -1.51
C GLU A 367 -3.57 30.90 -1.76
N TYR A 368 -3.32 30.28 -2.92
CA TYR A 368 -3.96 29.01 -3.25
C TYR A 368 -3.37 27.86 -2.43
N PHE A 369 -2.06 27.84 -2.22
CA PHE A 369 -1.40 26.86 -1.35
C PHE A 369 -1.88 27.00 0.10
N LEU A 370 -1.90 28.22 0.63
CA LEU A 370 -2.32 28.47 2.02
C LEU A 370 -3.79 28.12 2.29
N LYS A 371 -4.65 28.03 1.26
CA LYS A 371 -6.05 27.60 1.38
C LYS A 371 -6.22 26.08 1.47
N LEU A 372 -5.18 25.26 1.27
CA LEU A 372 -5.24 23.81 1.41
C LEU A 372 -5.07 23.35 2.88
N PRO A 373 -5.69 22.23 3.31
CA PRO A 373 -5.50 21.69 4.66
C PRO A 373 -4.09 21.13 4.85
N CYS A 374 -3.48 21.37 6.03
CA CYS A 374 -2.09 20.98 6.31
C CYS A 374 -1.78 19.49 6.14
N LYS A 375 -2.76 18.62 6.40
CA LYS A 375 -2.60 17.15 6.29
C LYS A 375 -2.09 16.67 4.94
N VAL A 376 -2.39 17.39 3.85
CA VAL A 376 -1.94 17.00 2.51
C VAL A 376 -0.44 17.18 2.28
N TYR A 377 0.21 18.03 3.10
CA TYR A 377 1.62 18.37 2.98
C TYR A 377 2.54 17.48 3.81
N LEU A 378 2.00 16.76 4.81
CA LEU A 378 2.81 15.97 5.75
C LEU A 378 3.80 15.00 5.09
N PRO A 379 3.41 14.24 4.03
CA PRO A 379 4.35 13.32 3.37
C PRO A 379 5.51 14.03 2.64
N TRP A 380 5.36 15.32 2.35
CA TRP A 380 6.24 16.10 1.50
C TRP A 380 7.13 17.09 2.28
N ILE A 381 7.06 17.08 3.62
CA ILE A 381 7.85 18.00 4.47
C ILE A 381 9.35 17.93 4.12
N PRO A 382 9.99 16.75 3.98
CA PRO A 382 11.43 16.71 3.68
C PRO A 382 11.77 17.35 2.33
N GLN A 383 11.00 17.09 1.29
CA GLN A 383 11.22 17.68 -0.04
C GLN A 383 10.95 19.19 -0.04
N MET A 384 9.93 19.65 0.70
CA MET A 384 9.61 21.06 0.82
C MET A 384 10.73 21.84 1.52
N LEU A 385 11.26 21.32 2.63
CA LEU A 385 12.37 21.94 3.35
C LEU A 385 13.64 22.01 2.50
N ARG A 386 13.96 20.95 1.75
CA ARG A 386 15.07 20.96 0.77
C ARG A 386 14.84 21.88 -0.42
N SER A 387 13.60 22.27 -0.69
CA SER A 387 13.24 23.18 -1.79
C SER A 387 13.17 24.65 -1.34
N LEU A 388 13.54 24.98 -0.09
CA LEU A 388 13.59 26.37 0.39
C LEU A 388 14.63 27.23 -0.33
N SER A 389 15.67 26.61 -0.92
CA SER A 389 16.69 27.29 -1.75
C SER A 389 16.30 27.43 -3.22
N LYS A 390 15.18 26.82 -3.65
CA LYS A 390 14.71 26.81 -5.04
C LYS A 390 13.77 27.99 -5.31
N PRO A 391 13.49 28.32 -6.59
CA PRO A 391 12.46 29.31 -6.93
C PRO A 391 11.12 28.97 -6.24
N HIS A 392 10.40 29.99 -5.78
CA HIS A 392 9.22 29.86 -4.90
C HIS A 392 9.52 29.28 -3.49
N GLY A 393 10.77 29.36 -3.02
CA GLY A 393 11.18 29.00 -1.65
C GLY A 393 10.31 29.65 -0.56
N GLU A 394 9.88 30.90 -0.78
CA GLU A 394 8.99 31.64 0.11
C GLU A 394 7.60 30.98 0.25
N THR A 395 7.05 30.42 -0.84
CA THR A 395 5.79 29.68 -0.80
C THR A 395 5.92 28.45 0.10
N TYR A 396 7.02 27.70 -0.03
CA TYR A 396 7.30 26.53 0.81
C TYR A 396 7.48 26.93 2.28
N PHE A 397 8.19 28.03 2.54
CA PHE A 397 8.37 28.59 3.88
C PHE A 397 7.02 28.94 4.54
N LYS A 398 6.13 29.65 3.84
CA LYS A 398 4.78 30.00 4.34
C LYS A 398 3.93 28.76 4.64
N ILE A 399 4.03 27.71 3.83
CA ILE A 399 3.33 26.43 4.11
C ILE A 399 3.91 25.79 5.38
N CYS A 400 5.23 25.81 5.56
CA CYS A 400 5.88 25.29 6.76
C CYS A 400 5.52 26.08 8.02
N GLN A 401 5.38 27.40 7.94
CA GLN A 401 4.87 28.23 9.04
C GLN A 401 3.45 27.83 9.44
N LYS A 402 2.58 27.51 8.48
CA LYS A 402 1.23 27.00 8.76
C LYS A 402 1.25 25.58 9.36
N LEU A 403 2.21 24.75 8.96
CA LEU A 403 2.42 23.42 9.54
C LEU A 403 2.89 23.51 11.00
N ALA A 404 3.68 24.52 11.35
CA ALA A 404 4.11 24.76 12.73
C ALA A 404 2.93 24.93 13.70
N ASP A 405 1.79 25.47 13.24
CA ASP A 405 0.58 25.62 14.08
C ASP A 405 -0.25 24.33 14.24
N THR A 406 -0.14 23.41 13.29
CA THR A 406 -1.07 22.27 13.17
C THR A 406 -0.41 20.93 13.52
N GLU A 407 0.81 20.70 13.06
CA GLU A 407 1.60 19.49 13.31
C GLU A 407 3.05 19.84 13.67
N PRO A 408 3.29 20.60 14.77
CA PRO A 408 4.62 21.10 15.16
C PRO A 408 5.66 19.98 15.35
N GLN A 409 5.24 18.85 15.94
CA GLN A 409 6.15 17.74 16.24
C GLN A 409 6.74 17.10 14.98
N LYS A 410 5.94 16.86 13.93
CA LYS A 410 6.43 16.28 12.68
C LYS A 410 7.39 17.21 11.96
N LEU A 411 7.11 18.52 11.99
CA LEU A 411 7.99 19.53 11.39
C LEU A 411 9.31 19.67 12.16
N PHE A 412 9.25 19.63 13.49
CA PHE A 412 10.40 19.83 14.38
C PHE A 412 11.56 18.88 14.07
N PHE A 413 11.29 17.57 13.94
CA PHE A 413 12.34 16.57 13.69
C PHE A 413 13.10 16.84 12.38
N HIS A 414 12.37 17.15 11.30
CA HIS A 414 12.97 17.44 10.00
C HIS A 414 13.74 18.77 9.99
N VAL A 415 13.19 19.83 10.60
CA VAL A 415 13.86 21.15 10.68
C VAL A 415 15.14 21.06 11.51
N ARG A 416 15.07 20.42 12.70
CA ARG A 416 16.25 20.22 13.57
C ARG A 416 17.34 19.44 12.86
N SER A 417 16.98 18.34 12.20
CA SER A 417 17.96 17.49 11.50
C SER A 417 18.67 18.25 10.38
N LEU A 418 17.92 18.97 9.54
CA LEU A 418 18.49 19.75 8.44
C LEU A 418 19.32 20.94 8.93
N LEU A 419 18.95 21.58 10.04
CA LEU A 419 19.75 22.64 10.63
C LEU A 419 21.13 22.15 11.07
N ILE A 420 21.17 21.04 11.81
CA ILE A 420 22.44 20.44 12.27
C ILE A 420 23.28 20.02 11.06
N GLU A 421 22.67 19.43 10.03
CA GLU A 421 23.35 19.04 8.79
C GLU A 421 24.04 20.25 8.12
N LYS A 422 23.34 21.38 8.01
CA LYS A 422 23.89 22.60 7.39
C LYS A 422 24.95 23.28 8.27
N GLU A 423 24.81 23.23 9.59
CA GLU A 423 25.83 23.74 10.53
C GLU A 423 27.13 22.92 10.46
N GLU A 424 27.04 21.59 10.33
CA GLU A 424 28.22 20.71 10.20
C GLU A 424 28.92 20.83 8.84
N LEU A 425 28.15 20.88 7.74
CA LEU A 425 28.71 20.88 6.38
C LEU A 425 29.22 22.24 5.91
N HIS A 426 28.48 23.31 6.19
CA HIS A 426 28.75 24.65 5.68
C HIS A 426 28.61 25.68 6.81
N PRO A 427 29.56 25.71 7.77
CA PRO A 427 29.50 26.64 8.89
C PRO A 427 29.53 28.11 8.43
N GLU A 428 30.28 28.41 7.36
CA GLU A 428 30.52 29.77 6.86
C GLU A 428 29.52 30.27 5.80
N GLU A 429 28.67 29.40 5.22
CA GLU A 429 27.72 29.82 4.18
C GLU A 429 26.38 30.32 4.77
N GLU A 430 26.12 31.62 4.64
CA GLU A 430 24.80 32.21 4.89
C GLU A 430 23.86 31.98 3.70
N SER A 431 23.35 30.76 3.56
CA SER A 431 22.31 30.45 2.57
C SER A 431 20.93 30.96 3.02
N GLN A 432 20.11 31.42 2.07
CA GLN A 432 18.70 31.78 2.33
C GLN A 432 17.92 30.61 2.97
N GLU A 433 18.26 29.38 2.59
CA GLU A 433 17.73 28.15 3.19
C GLU A 433 18.04 28.07 4.69
N LYS A 434 19.31 28.28 5.10
CA LYS A 434 19.71 28.29 6.52
C LYS A 434 18.94 29.36 7.29
N LEU A 435 18.79 30.56 6.73
CA LEU A 435 18.01 31.63 7.34
C LEU A 435 16.54 31.25 7.53
N HIS A 436 15.89 30.64 6.53
CA HIS A 436 14.52 30.16 6.62
C HIS A 436 14.36 29.04 7.67
N LEU A 437 15.30 28.09 7.72
CA LEU A 437 15.28 27.02 8.73
C LEU A 437 15.44 27.58 10.15
N VAL A 438 16.35 28.54 10.36
CA VAL A 438 16.52 29.20 11.66
C VAL A 438 15.24 29.93 12.07
N LYS A 439 14.61 30.68 11.15
CA LYS A 439 13.31 31.33 11.40
C LYS A 439 12.21 30.33 11.75
N LEU A 440 12.09 29.20 11.05
CA LEU A 440 11.11 28.16 11.38
C LEU A 440 11.36 27.55 12.76
N HIS A 441 12.62 27.30 13.10
CA HIS A 441 12.97 26.74 14.41
C HIS A 441 12.71 27.70 15.56
N THR A 442 13.00 28.99 15.38
CA THR A 442 12.67 30.01 16.40
C THR A 442 11.16 30.18 16.54
N GLU A 443 10.40 30.18 15.45
CA GLU A 443 8.94 30.21 15.49
C GLU A 443 8.33 29.00 16.21
N LEU A 444 8.85 27.78 15.96
CA LEU A 444 8.41 26.58 16.66
C LEU A 444 8.65 26.68 18.18
N LYS A 445 9.81 27.18 18.59
CA LYS A 445 10.13 27.41 20.02
C LYS A 445 9.24 28.49 20.65
N LEU A 446 8.93 29.56 19.92
CA LEU A 446 8.10 30.65 20.43
C LEU A 446 6.62 30.24 20.56
N ARG A 447 6.08 29.50 19.58
CA ARG A 447 4.67 29.07 19.58
C ARG A 447 4.42 27.87 20.50
N HIS A 448 5.36 26.93 20.58
CA HIS A 448 5.24 25.69 21.35
C HIS A 448 6.49 25.41 22.22
N PRO A 449 6.75 26.23 23.26
CA PRO A 449 7.98 26.15 24.05
C PRO A 449 8.12 24.80 24.78
N LEU A 450 7.08 24.34 25.48
CA LEU A 450 7.10 23.09 26.25
C LEU A 450 7.34 21.87 25.35
N LEU A 451 6.65 21.80 24.21
CA LEU A 451 6.83 20.73 23.25
C LEU A 451 8.24 20.76 22.64
N ALA A 452 8.74 21.94 22.26
CA ALA A 452 10.08 22.06 21.70
C ALA A 452 11.18 21.69 22.72
N GLU A 453 11.05 22.09 23.99
CA GLU A 453 11.99 21.72 25.05
C GLU A 453 11.96 20.22 25.34
N THR A 454 10.78 19.62 25.46
CA THR A 454 10.64 18.17 25.69
C THR A 454 11.15 17.34 24.51
N LEU A 455 10.91 17.77 23.27
CA LEU A 455 11.46 17.10 22.09
C LEU A 455 12.98 17.27 21.98
N ASN A 456 13.52 18.44 22.31
CA ASN A 456 14.97 18.63 22.38
C ASN A 456 15.58 17.71 23.43
N PHE A 457 15.00 17.66 24.64
CA PHE A 457 15.43 16.77 25.72
C PHE A 457 15.40 15.29 25.31
N LEU A 458 14.33 14.85 24.65
CA LEU A 458 14.22 13.49 24.14
C LEU A 458 15.28 13.21 23.06
N CYS A 459 15.46 14.12 22.10
CA CYS A 459 16.50 13.96 21.07
C CYS A 459 17.90 13.92 21.69
N THR A 460 18.23 14.80 22.64
CA THR A 460 19.56 14.82 23.26
C THR A 460 19.83 13.58 24.09
N ASN A 461 18.87 13.10 24.87
CA ASN A 461 19.07 11.90 25.68
C ASN A 461 19.16 10.64 24.82
N LEU A 462 18.37 10.54 23.74
CA LEU A 462 18.47 9.43 22.80
C LEU A 462 19.79 9.43 22.02
N THR A 463 20.38 10.58 21.71
CA THR A 463 21.63 10.63 20.92
C THR A 463 22.89 10.70 21.77
N GLN A 464 22.82 11.20 23.00
CA GLN A 464 23.98 11.34 23.89
C GLN A 464 24.12 10.20 24.90
N ASN A 465 23.02 9.77 25.52
CA ASN A 465 23.07 8.79 26.61
C ASN A 465 22.99 7.35 26.09
N LEU A 466 22.37 7.13 24.93
CA LEU A 466 22.32 5.82 24.28
C LEU A 466 23.39 5.65 23.19
N LYS A 467 24.54 6.29 23.36
CA LYS A 467 25.70 6.07 22.47
C LYS A 467 26.20 4.65 22.62
N LEU A 468 26.72 4.10 21.52
CA LEU A 468 27.43 2.83 21.55
C LEU A 468 28.60 2.90 22.53
N SER A 469 28.82 1.84 23.29
CA SER A 469 30.03 1.70 24.10
C SER A 469 31.27 1.64 23.19
N LEU A 470 32.47 1.87 23.75
CA LEU A 470 33.71 1.79 22.95
C LEU A 470 33.92 0.38 22.36
N GLU A 471 33.54 -0.67 23.09
CA GLU A 471 33.55 -2.06 22.64
C GLU A 471 32.54 -2.30 21.49
N GLU A 472 31.32 -1.77 21.62
CA GLU A 472 30.28 -1.85 20.58
C GLU A 472 30.67 -1.10 19.29
N ASP A 473 31.24 0.10 19.42
CA ASP A 473 31.68 0.93 18.29
C ASP A 473 32.89 0.29 17.59
N LEU A 474 33.86 -0.26 18.34
CA LEU A 474 34.98 -1.02 17.76
C LEU A 474 34.49 -2.28 17.04
N TYR A 475 33.59 -3.05 17.67
CA TYR A 475 32.98 -4.23 17.03
C TYR A 475 32.29 -3.85 15.73
N SER A 476 31.50 -2.78 15.71
CA SER A 476 30.81 -2.30 14.52
C SER A 476 31.79 -1.90 13.40
N ALA A 477 32.89 -1.22 13.75
CA ALA A 477 33.92 -0.80 12.80
C ALA A 477 34.64 -1.99 12.19
N LEU A 478 35.04 -2.98 13.01
CA LEU A 478 35.67 -4.21 12.52
C LEU A 478 34.73 -5.04 11.65
N ASN A 479 33.43 -5.09 11.98
CA ASN A 479 32.43 -5.83 11.21
C ASN A 479 32.19 -5.18 9.83
N VAL A 480 32.11 -3.85 9.76
CA VAL A 480 32.04 -3.12 8.48
C VAL A 480 33.28 -3.38 7.62
N LEU A 481 34.46 -3.46 8.23
CA LEU A 481 35.71 -3.74 7.52
C LEU A 481 35.80 -5.18 7.03
N TYR A 482 35.43 -6.13 7.88
CA TYR A 482 35.34 -7.54 7.52
C TYR A 482 34.43 -7.73 6.29
N GLU A 483 33.26 -7.11 6.29
CA GLU A 483 32.33 -7.17 5.16
C GLU A 483 32.89 -6.52 3.89
N HIS A 484 33.60 -5.39 4.02
CA HIS A 484 34.23 -4.74 2.86
C HIS A 484 35.35 -5.60 2.26
N LEU A 485 36.17 -6.22 3.10
CA LEU A 485 37.22 -7.18 2.72
C LEU A 485 36.67 -8.44 2.05
N CYS A 486 35.46 -8.85 2.40
CA CYS A 486 34.79 -9.97 1.73
C CYS A 486 34.15 -9.58 0.39
N ARG A 487 33.92 -8.30 0.13
CA ARG A 487 33.29 -7.80 -1.12
C ARG A 487 34.29 -7.39 -2.20
N SER A 488 35.43 -6.84 -1.80
CA SER A 488 36.43 -6.30 -2.72
C SER A 488 37.83 -6.59 -2.23
N GLU A 489 38.76 -6.88 -3.15
CA GLU A 489 40.19 -6.88 -2.87
C GLU A 489 40.63 -5.44 -2.56
N THR A 490 40.74 -5.11 -1.27
CA THR A 490 41.29 -3.84 -0.83
C THR A 490 42.82 -3.91 -0.84
N SER A 491 43.46 -2.84 -1.27
CA SER A 491 44.92 -2.76 -1.26
C SER A 491 45.46 -2.65 0.17
N CYS A 492 46.60 -3.29 0.43
CA CYS A 492 47.28 -3.28 1.74
C CYS A 492 47.49 -1.85 2.29
N GLN A 493 47.76 -0.86 1.42
CA GLN A 493 47.92 0.56 1.80
C GLN A 493 46.64 1.20 2.36
N VAL A 494 45.46 0.81 1.88
CA VAL A 494 44.18 1.32 2.39
C VAL A 494 43.88 0.70 3.75
N LEU A 495 44.14 -0.59 3.91
CA LEU A 495 43.99 -1.27 5.20
C LEU A 495 44.89 -0.65 6.27
N GLN A 496 46.16 -0.40 5.96
CA GLN A 496 47.08 0.29 6.87
C GLN A 496 46.55 1.64 7.33
N LYS A 497 46.03 2.48 6.40
CA LYS A 497 45.43 3.77 6.75
C LYS A 497 44.17 3.62 7.62
N VAL A 498 43.34 2.63 7.35
CA VAL A 498 42.12 2.41 8.14
C VAL A 498 42.45 1.93 9.55
N PHE A 499 43.40 1.01 9.71
CA PHE A 499 43.84 0.56 11.02
C PHE A 499 44.56 1.67 11.78
N GLN A 500 45.31 2.54 11.11
CA GLN A 500 45.84 3.78 11.71
C GLN A 500 44.71 4.69 12.25
N LEU A 501 43.66 4.93 11.45
CA LEU A 501 42.50 5.70 11.89
C LEU A 501 41.76 5.05 13.07
N ILE A 502 41.67 3.72 13.12
CA ILE A 502 41.12 2.98 14.27
C ILE A 502 42.01 3.19 15.50
N THR A 503 43.34 3.03 15.35
CA THR A 503 44.27 3.27 16.46
C THR A 503 44.17 4.68 17.00
N GLU A 504 44.04 5.67 16.11
CA GLU A 504 43.90 7.07 16.48
C GLU A 504 42.56 7.38 17.16
N LYS A 505 41.46 6.80 16.66
CA LYS A 505 40.11 7.07 17.19
C LYS A 505 39.88 6.44 18.56
N PHE A 506 40.33 5.19 18.76
CA PHE A 506 39.97 4.41 19.94
C PHE A 506 41.03 4.42 21.05
N PHE A 507 42.32 4.43 20.72
CA PHE A 507 43.40 4.13 21.66
C PHE A 507 44.26 5.34 22.08
N LEU A 508 44.16 6.50 21.40
CA LEU A 508 44.99 7.68 21.67
C LEU A 508 44.40 8.70 22.68
N LYS A 509 43.22 8.47 23.26
CA LYS A 509 42.59 9.45 24.17
C LYS A 509 42.94 9.19 25.63
N GLU A 510 43.34 10.24 26.36
CA GLU A 510 43.54 10.23 27.82
C GLU A 510 42.28 9.77 28.59
N GLU A 511 41.09 9.95 28.00
CA GLU A 511 39.79 9.52 28.56
C GLU A 511 39.52 8.00 28.45
N ASN A 512 40.30 7.26 27.65
CA ASN A 512 40.04 5.83 27.33
C ASN A 512 41.07 4.88 27.97
N GLN A 513 41.75 5.27 29.05
CA GLN A 513 42.88 4.52 29.62
C GLN A 513 42.55 3.05 29.93
N GLU A 514 41.44 2.77 30.62
CA GLU A 514 41.06 1.39 30.97
C GLU A 514 40.79 0.50 29.74
N PHE A 515 40.16 1.07 28.70
CA PHE A 515 39.91 0.35 27.44
C PHE A 515 41.20 0.11 26.66
N SER A 516 42.07 1.12 26.62
CA SER A 516 43.36 1.04 25.94
C SER A 516 44.29 0.03 26.61
N ASP A 517 44.35 0.03 27.95
CA ASP A 517 45.15 -0.91 28.74
C ASP A 517 44.69 -2.37 28.53
N LYS A 518 43.38 -2.59 28.35
CA LYS A 518 42.80 -3.94 28.12
C LYS A 518 43.09 -4.48 26.72
N TYR A 519 43.00 -3.65 25.67
CA TYR A 519 42.99 -4.14 24.28
C TYR A 519 44.19 -3.72 23.43
N PHE A 520 44.87 -2.61 23.70
CA PHE A 520 45.88 -2.03 22.79
C PHE A 520 47.08 -2.94 22.55
N GLY A 521 47.61 -3.56 23.62
CA GLY A 521 48.74 -4.49 23.53
C GLY A 521 48.46 -5.62 22.55
N SER A 522 47.38 -6.37 22.80
CA SER A 522 46.95 -7.46 21.94
C SER A 522 46.58 -7.01 20.52
N PHE A 523 45.95 -5.83 20.36
CA PHE A 523 45.52 -5.32 19.05
C PHE A 523 46.72 -4.97 18.17
N SER A 524 47.74 -4.32 18.74
CA SER A 524 48.95 -3.94 18.03
C SER A 524 49.84 -5.14 17.68
N GLU A 525 49.86 -6.18 18.51
CA GLU A 525 50.60 -7.42 18.22
C GLU A 525 49.97 -8.22 17.08
N GLU A 526 48.64 -8.27 17.00
CA GLU A 526 47.94 -9.08 15.99
C GLU A 526 47.81 -8.37 14.64
N PHE A 527 47.57 -7.06 14.61
CA PHE A 527 47.43 -6.26 13.38
C PHE A 527 48.74 -5.56 12.96
N ASN A 528 49.78 -6.35 12.73
CA ASN A 528 51.09 -5.89 12.26
C ASN A 528 51.18 -5.74 10.72
N THR A 529 52.18 -4.99 10.23
CA THR A 529 52.38 -4.70 8.80
C THR A 529 52.43 -5.95 7.91
N ASP A 530 52.86 -7.08 8.46
CA ASP A 530 53.00 -8.35 7.75
C ASP A 530 51.66 -9.07 7.54
N LEU A 531 50.67 -8.86 8.41
CA LEU A 531 49.33 -9.46 8.31
C LEU A 531 48.57 -8.94 7.08
N PHE A 532 48.73 -7.65 6.77
CA PHE A 532 48.03 -6.99 5.66
C PHE A 532 48.48 -7.45 4.27
N ASN A 533 49.55 -8.25 4.17
CA ASN A 533 49.99 -8.85 2.92
C ASN A 533 49.17 -10.10 2.56
N ASP A 534 48.49 -10.74 3.53
CA ASP A 534 47.64 -11.91 3.32
C ASP A 534 46.17 -11.58 3.73
N SER A 535 45.30 -11.47 2.72
CA SER A 535 43.89 -11.14 2.92
C SER A 535 43.13 -12.21 3.71
N PHE A 536 43.58 -13.48 3.65
CA PHE A 536 42.96 -14.57 4.38
C PHE A 536 43.28 -14.51 5.88
N GLN A 537 44.54 -14.24 6.23
CA GLN A 537 44.95 -14.06 7.63
C GLN A 537 44.32 -12.82 8.25
N THR A 538 44.23 -11.73 7.49
CA THR A 538 43.55 -10.49 7.94
C THR A 538 42.08 -10.75 8.28
N LYS A 539 41.35 -11.50 7.44
CA LYS A 539 39.95 -11.90 7.71
C LYS A 539 39.82 -12.75 8.97
N LYS A 540 40.73 -13.71 9.16
CA LYS A 540 40.74 -14.59 10.34
C LYS A 540 41.02 -13.84 11.64
N ALA A 541 41.97 -12.90 11.62
CA ALA A 541 42.29 -12.05 12.76
C ALA A 541 41.11 -11.13 13.13
N LEU A 542 40.50 -10.47 12.13
CA LEU A 542 39.30 -9.66 12.33
C LEU A 542 38.18 -10.44 13.01
N LYS A 543 37.95 -11.69 12.60
CA LYS A 543 36.90 -12.52 13.17
C LYS A 543 37.17 -12.93 14.62
N ARG A 544 38.40 -13.32 14.95
CA ARG A 544 38.79 -13.61 16.35
C ARG A 544 38.54 -12.42 17.25
N TRP A 545 38.88 -11.22 16.78
CA TRP A 545 38.57 -9.99 17.48
C TRP A 545 37.07 -9.72 17.61
N MET A 546 36.29 -9.98 16.56
CA MET A 546 34.84 -9.87 16.64
C MET A 546 34.24 -10.88 17.62
N GLU A 547 34.71 -12.13 17.66
CA GLU A 547 34.27 -13.16 18.61
C GLU A 547 34.60 -12.76 20.04
N TRP A 548 35.85 -12.34 20.29
CA TRP A 548 36.28 -11.87 21.61
C TRP A 548 35.48 -10.65 22.09
N LEU A 549 35.31 -9.64 21.23
CA LEU A 549 34.47 -8.49 21.56
C LEU A 549 33.02 -8.91 21.78
N SER A 550 32.49 -9.86 21.00
CA SER A 550 31.10 -10.31 21.14
C SER A 550 30.79 -10.99 22.47
N GLU A 551 31.77 -11.64 23.11
CA GLU A 551 31.62 -12.22 24.45
C GLU A 551 31.50 -11.13 25.51
N ASP A 552 32.26 -10.04 25.36
CA ASP A 552 32.27 -8.90 26.27
C ASP A 552 31.00 -8.01 26.11
N LEU A 553 30.31 -8.08 24.96
CA LEU A 553 29.10 -7.29 24.70
C LEU A 553 27.87 -7.74 25.51
N VAL A 554 27.32 -6.81 26.30
CA VAL A 554 26.05 -6.97 27.02
C VAL A 554 24.86 -6.86 26.06
N GLY A 555 24.13 -7.96 25.86
CA GLY A 555 22.99 -7.99 24.93
C GLY A 555 21.71 -7.31 25.44
N ARG A 556 21.51 -7.25 26.76
CA ARG A 556 20.35 -6.60 27.39
C ARG A 556 20.77 -5.87 28.64
N PHE A 557 20.35 -4.62 28.77
CA PHE A 557 20.64 -3.81 29.96
C PHE A 557 19.39 -3.03 30.40
N SER A 558 19.42 -2.55 31.65
CA SER A 558 18.34 -1.78 32.26
C SER A 558 18.48 -0.29 31.92
N LEU A 559 17.44 0.30 31.34
CA LEU A 559 17.38 1.72 30.99
C LEU A 559 17.59 2.61 32.22
N GLU A 560 17.17 2.16 33.40
CA GLU A 560 17.37 2.90 34.67
C GLU A 560 18.85 3.09 35.02
N GLN A 561 19.72 2.18 34.57
CA GLN A 561 21.15 2.24 34.83
C GLN A 561 21.89 3.13 33.82
N GLU A 562 21.46 3.14 32.56
CA GLU A 562 22.10 3.95 31.51
C GLU A 562 21.53 5.37 31.41
N CYS A 563 20.22 5.54 31.55
CA CYS A 563 19.57 6.84 31.43
C CYS A 563 18.30 6.92 32.30
N LEU A 564 18.49 7.37 33.54
CA LEU A 564 17.40 7.60 34.49
C LEU A 564 16.36 8.59 33.96
N GLU A 565 16.79 9.56 33.15
CA GLU A 565 15.96 10.61 32.56
C GLU A 565 14.93 10.05 31.58
N LEU A 566 15.29 9.03 30.79
CA LEU A 566 14.37 8.36 29.87
C LEU A 566 13.47 7.37 30.61
N ALA A 567 13.99 6.67 31.63
CA ALA A 567 13.20 5.74 32.43
C ALA A 567 12.08 6.44 33.21
N THR A 568 12.33 7.68 33.66
CA THR A 568 11.36 8.51 34.40
C THR A 568 10.55 9.44 33.50
N PHE A 569 10.78 9.41 32.17
CA PHE A 569 10.14 10.29 31.22
C PHE A 569 8.62 10.06 31.13
N TYR A 570 7.86 11.14 31.22
CA TYR A 570 6.42 11.15 31.00
C TYR A 570 6.00 12.46 30.33
N SER A 571 5.22 12.38 29.26
CA SER A 571 4.62 13.55 28.61
C SER A 571 3.23 13.23 28.08
N LYS A 572 2.30 14.18 28.24
CA LYS A 572 0.94 14.08 27.68
C LYS A 572 0.84 14.60 26.25
N GLU A 573 1.85 15.34 25.78
CA GLU A 573 1.81 16.05 24.49
C GLU A 573 2.64 15.37 23.40
N VAL A 574 3.70 14.66 23.80
CA VAL A 574 4.63 14.02 22.85
C VAL A 574 4.00 12.76 22.27
N LYS A 575 3.82 12.71 20.95
CA LYS A 575 3.50 11.47 20.23
C LYS A 575 4.74 10.61 20.07
N ILE A 576 4.56 9.30 19.96
CA ILE A 576 5.65 8.40 19.62
C ILE A 576 6.14 8.77 18.21
N PRO A 577 7.45 8.92 17.95
CA PRO A 577 7.94 9.33 16.62
C PRO A 577 7.49 8.41 15.48
N VAL A 578 7.18 7.15 15.80
CA VAL A 578 6.82 6.08 14.85
C VAL A 578 5.32 5.71 14.90
N ALA A 579 4.52 6.33 15.77
CA ALA A 579 3.11 6.02 15.92
C ALA A 579 2.28 7.26 16.25
N GLU A 580 1.00 7.28 15.89
CA GLU A 580 0.14 8.45 16.14
C GLU A 580 -0.31 8.60 17.61
N THR A 581 0.02 7.62 18.47
CA THR A 581 -0.32 7.57 19.89
C THR A 581 0.65 8.39 20.75
N THR A 582 0.18 8.87 21.90
CA THR A 582 1.04 9.57 22.89
C THR A 582 2.06 8.62 23.52
N LEU A 583 3.26 9.13 23.79
CA LEU A 583 4.34 8.44 24.48
C LEU A 583 4.08 8.44 25.99
N GLU A 584 3.65 7.31 26.55
CA GLU A 584 3.34 7.21 27.98
C GLU A 584 4.61 6.95 28.81
N ARG A 585 5.39 5.93 28.44
CA ARG A 585 6.63 5.55 29.13
C ARG A 585 7.55 4.72 28.25
N PHE A 586 8.83 4.72 28.59
CA PHE A 586 9.79 3.75 28.08
C PHE A 586 9.71 2.44 28.86
N ILE A 587 9.93 1.32 28.17
CA ILE A 587 10.10 0.01 28.78
C ILE A 587 11.52 -0.06 29.34
N SER A 588 11.68 -0.62 30.55
CA SER A 588 12.95 -0.61 31.28
C SER A 588 14.05 -1.45 30.65
N GLN A 589 13.74 -2.36 29.73
CA GLN A 589 14.74 -3.19 29.04
C GLN A 589 15.08 -2.62 27.67
N VAL A 590 16.37 -2.44 27.43
CA VAL A 590 16.93 -2.09 26.12
C VAL A 590 17.71 -3.30 25.60
N GLU A 591 17.56 -3.61 24.33
CA GLU A 591 18.29 -4.71 23.67
C GLU A 591 19.33 -4.15 22.70
N THR A 592 20.60 -4.53 22.86
CA THR A 592 21.63 -4.29 21.84
C THR A 592 21.63 -5.45 20.87
N LEU A 593 21.40 -5.16 19.59
CA LEU A 593 21.51 -6.15 18.53
C LEU A 593 22.96 -6.30 18.12
N LYS A 594 23.57 -7.46 18.41
CA LYS A 594 24.93 -7.84 17.98
C LYS A 594 25.00 -8.09 16.47
N LEU A 595 24.72 -7.05 15.68
CA LEU A 595 24.75 -7.04 14.22
C LEU A 595 25.74 -5.96 13.76
N LYS A 596 25.89 -5.80 12.45
CA LYS A 596 26.83 -4.87 11.79
C LYS A 596 27.01 -3.49 12.45
N ASN A 597 25.93 -2.89 12.95
CA ASN A 597 25.94 -1.53 13.50
C ASN A 597 25.67 -1.46 15.02
N CYS A 598 25.60 -2.60 15.73
CA CYS A 598 25.26 -2.66 17.16
C CYS A 598 24.00 -1.84 17.54
N ASN A 599 22.96 -1.87 16.69
CA ASN A 599 21.79 -0.99 16.88
C ASN A 599 21.04 -1.33 18.18
N ARG A 600 20.46 -0.31 18.83
CA ARG A 600 19.69 -0.45 20.07
C ARG A 600 18.19 -0.52 19.80
N VAL A 601 17.49 -1.45 20.43
CA VAL A 601 16.04 -1.58 20.39
C VAL A 601 15.45 -1.12 21.71
N LEU A 602 14.61 -0.09 21.63
CA LEU A 602 13.91 0.52 22.75
C LEU A 602 12.44 0.10 22.71
N GLY A 603 11.93 -0.42 23.82
CA GLY A 603 10.50 -0.64 24.01
C GLY A 603 9.82 0.64 24.51
N VAL A 604 8.64 0.94 23.98
CA VAL A 604 7.84 2.10 24.35
C VAL A 604 6.39 1.68 24.51
N ARG A 605 5.71 2.20 25.52
CA ARG A 605 4.27 2.03 25.69
C ARG A 605 3.53 3.30 25.29
N GLY A 606 2.55 3.14 24.42
CA GLY A 606 1.64 4.20 24.01
C GLY A 606 0.49 4.41 24.99
N GLY A 607 -0.15 5.58 24.94
CA GLY A 607 -1.34 5.89 25.73
C GLY A 607 -2.52 4.93 25.51
N ASP A 608 -2.54 4.20 24.39
CA ASP A 608 -3.52 3.16 24.07
C ASP A 608 -3.20 1.80 24.73
N ALA A 609 -2.18 1.75 25.60
CA ALA A 609 -1.60 0.55 26.19
C ALA A 609 -0.97 -0.44 25.18
N SER A 610 -0.69 0.01 23.96
CA SER A 610 0.07 -0.75 22.96
C SER A 610 1.57 -0.61 23.18
N ASP A 611 2.30 -1.72 23.06
CA ASP A 611 3.75 -1.74 23.10
C ASP A 611 4.33 -1.63 21.68
N HIS A 612 5.30 -0.72 21.52
CA HIS A 612 6.00 -0.42 20.27
C HIS A 612 7.51 -0.61 20.48
N HIS A 613 8.19 -1.17 19.49
CA HIS A 613 9.65 -1.28 19.49
C HIS A 613 10.25 -0.29 18.48
N MET A 614 11.23 0.49 18.95
CA MET A 614 11.95 1.48 18.17
C MET A 614 13.41 1.07 18.05
N LEU A 615 13.92 0.97 16.83
CA LEU A 615 15.32 0.78 16.54
C LEU A 615 16.00 2.14 16.40
N LEU A 616 16.99 2.39 17.26
CA LEU A 616 17.92 3.50 17.10
C LEU A 616 19.06 3.04 16.20
N GLN A 617 19.08 3.54 14.98
CA GLN A 617 20.10 3.25 13.99
C GLN A 617 21.07 4.42 13.87
N VAL A 618 22.36 4.13 14.01
CA VAL A 618 23.43 5.07 13.69
C VAL A 618 23.82 4.89 12.23
N THR A 619 23.71 5.96 11.46
CA THR A 619 24.03 6.03 10.03
C THR A 619 25.08 7.11 9.76
N ALA A 620 25.87 6.91 8.71
CA ALA A 620 26.72 7.99 8.21
C ALA A 620 25.86 9.19 7.79
N PRO A 621 26.27 10.44 8.07
CA PRO A 621 25.45 11.64 7.91
C PRO A 621 24.92 11.87 6.48
N TYR A 622 25.52 11.23 5.47
CA TYR A 622 25.18 11.41 4.05
C TYR A 622 24.38 10.26 3.44
N LYS A 623 24.03 9.21 4.20
CA LYS A 623 23.23 8.08 3.73
C LYS A 623 21.82 8.11 4.32
N GLN A 624 21.05 9.15 4.01
CA GLN A 624 19.62 9.25 4.35
C GLN A 624 18.71 8.42 3.40
N ASP A 625 19.29 7.51 2.62
CA ASP A 625 18.58 6.67 1.64
C ASP A 625 17.47 5.82 2.27
N SER A 626 17.61 5.41 3.54
CA SER A 626 16.62 4.61 4.26
C SER A 626 15.28 5.33 4.44
N LEU A 627 15.28 6.64 4.69
CA LEU A 627 14.06 7.42 4.87
C LEU A 627 13.40 7.76 3.54
N LEU A 628 14.20 8.03 2.51
CA LEU A 628 13.72 8.17 1.14
C LEU A 628 13.09 6.86 0.65
N LEU A 629 13.71 5.73 0.95
CA LEU A 629 13.17 4.41 0.68
C LEU A 629 11.82 4.23 1.40
N ASN A 630 11.73 4.57 2.69
CA ASN A 630 10.47 4.52 3.44
C ASN A 630 9.38 5.37 2.77
N GLN A 631 9.69 6.57 2.29
CA GLN A 631 8.74 7.41 1.57
C GLN A 631 8.29 6.80 0.24
N VAL A 632 9.22 6.26 -0.56
CA VAL A 632 8.89 5.53 -1.81
C VAL A 632 7.95 4.37 -1.50
N MET A 633 8.19 3.67 -0.40
CA MET A 633 7.41 2.51 0.00
C MET A 633 6.00 2.87 0.49
N VAL A 634 5.87 3.94 1.29
CA VAL A 634 4.58 4.52 1.68
C VAL A 634 3.79 4.95 0.45
N LEU A 635 4.48 5.57 -0.52
CA LEU A 635 3.89 5.95 -1.79
C LEU A 635 3.36 4.71 -2.53
N MET A 636 4.18 3.68 -2.71
CA MET A 636 3.77 2.44 -3.37
C MET A 636 2.57 1.80 -2.66
N SER A 637 2.60 1.67 -1.34
CA SER A 637 1.50 1.12 -0.54
C SER A 637 0.18 1.86 -0.77
N HIS A 638 0.22 3.21 -0.78
CA HIS A 638 -0.95 4.03 -1.06
C HIS A 638 -1.51 3.79 -2.48
N TYR A 639 -0.65 3.69 -3.48
CA TYR A 639 -1.09 3.48 -4.86
C TYR A 639 -1.60 2.06 -5.13
N LEU A 640 -1.00 1.05 -4.50
CA LEU A 640 -1.50 -0.32 -4.54
C LEU A 640 -2.92 -0.37 -3.97
N ASN A 641 -3.10 0.02 -2.70
CA ASN A 641 -4.38 -0.02 -1.98
C ASN A 641 -5.49 0.84 -2.62
N SER A 642 -5.13 1.91 -3.31
CA SER A 642 -6.12 2.85 -3.86
C SER A 642 -6.67 2.44 -5.23
N THR A 643 -6.15 1.38 -5.86
CA THR A 643 -6.71 0.91 -7.14
C THR A 643 -7.95 0.04 -6.91
N SER A 644 -8.84 -0.06 -7.89
CA SER A 644 -10.01 -0.96 -7.83
C SER A 644 -9.71 -2.34 -8.40
N ILE A 645 -8.45 -2.61 -8.73
CA ILE A 645 -8.01 -3.90 -9.26
C ILE A 645 -8.12 -4.91 -8.10
N PRO A 646 -8.48 -6.17 -8.32
CA PRO A 646 -8.39 -7.21 -7.30
C PRO A 646 -6.91 -7.58 -7.04
N HIS A 647 -6.12 -6.64 -6.49
CA HIS A 647 -4.72 -6.86 -6.10
C HIS A 647 -4.61 -7.42 -4.68
N THR A 648 -5.71 -7.82 -4.04
CA THR A 648 -5.70 -8.36 -2.68
C THR A 648 -5.42 -9.86 -2.67
N ILE A 649 -4.29 -10.26 -3.25
CA ILE A 649 -3.65 -11.51 -2.81
C ILE A 649 -3.20 -11.25 -1.37
N SER A 650 -3.54 -12.14 -0.44
CA SER A 650 -3.13 -12.00 0.96
C SER A 650 -1.62 -11.72 1.06
N GLY A 651 -1.24 -10.62 1.69
CA GLY A 651 0.16 -10.21 1.83
C GLY A 651 0.73 -9.36 0.70
N SER A 652 -0.08 -8.82 -0.21
CA SER A 652 0.34 -7.87 -1.26
C SER A 652 0.49 -6.42 -0.80
N ASN A 653 0.40 -6.16 0.51
CA ASN A 653 0.62 -4.83 1.09
C ASN A 653 1.99 -4.74 1.74
N PHE A 654 2.67 -3.61 1.57
CA PHE A 654 3.91 -3.35 2.29
C PHE A 654 3.63 -3.14 3.78
N TYR A 655 4.40 -3.84 4.63
CA TYR A 655 4.39 -3.61 6.08
C TYR A 655 5.42 -2.53 6.38
N LEU A 656 4.92 -1.32 6.58
CA LEU A 656 5.74 -0.13 6.74
C LEU A 656 5.68 0.32 8.19
N TYR A 657 6.85 0.70 8.70
CA TYR A 657 7.02 1.30 10.01
C TYR A 657 7.55 2.70 9.82
N GLU A 658 6.91 3.70 10.42
CA GLU A 658 7.37 5.08 10.25
C GLU A 658 8.80 5.25 10.80
N GLY A 659 9.53 6.19 10.21
CA GLY A 659 10.92 6.46 10.55
C GLY A 659 11.15 7.96 10.60
N VAL A 660 11.91 8.41 11.61
CA VAL A 660 12.16 9.82 11.88
C VAL A 660 13.63 10.05 12.19
N THR A 661 14.20 11.15 11.69
CA THR A 661 15.56 11.60 12.03
C THR A 661 15.54 12.40 13.31
N LEU A 662 16.40 12.04 14.26
CA LEU A 662 16.64 12.87 15.46
C LEU A 662 17.70 13.93 15.19
N ASP A 663 18.73 13.52 14.46
CA ASP A 663 19.82 14.33 13.93
C ASP A 663 20.30 13.68 12.59
N PRO A 664 21.29 14.25 11.88
CA PRO A 664 21.77 13.69 10.61
C PRO A 664 22.34 12.27 10.70
N ARG A 665 22.75 11.82 11.90
CA ARG A 665 23.46 10.55 12.12
C ARG A 665 22.58 9.49 12.81
N HIS A 666 21.52 9.88 13.49
CA HIS A 666 20.66 9.00 14.28
C HIS A 666 19.24 8.99 13.72
N ILE A 667 18.80 7.81 13.31
CA ILE A 667 17.47 7.55 12.78
C ILE A 667 16.75 6.61 13.73
N VAL A 668 15.50 6.95 14.06
CA VAL A 668 14.59 6.07 14.79
C VAL A 668 13.65 5.42 13.79
N LEU A 669 13.64 4.09 13.76
CA LEU A 669 12.77 3.28 12.90
C LEU A 669 11.88 2.38 13.75
N GLY A 670 10.61 2.21 13.38
CA GLY A 670 9.77 1.22 14.03
C GLY A 670 10.12 -0.19 13.61
N VAL A 671 10.03 -1.12 14.56
CA VAL A 671 10.29 -2.55 14.32
C VAL A 671 9.09 -3.36 14.82
N PRO A 672 8.64 -4.38 14.06
CA PRO A 672 7.62 -5.29 14.56
C PRO A 672 8.08 -6.02 15.82
N PRO A 673 7.17 -6.36 16.73
CA PRO A 673 7.48 -7.33 17.77
C PRO A 673 7.90 -8.66 17.12
N ASN A 674 8.93 -9.31 17.68
CA ASN A 674 9.50 -10.57 17.20
C ASN A 674 10.10 -10.53 15.78
N ALA A 675 10.55 -9.35 15.32
CA ALA A 675 11.34 -9.24 14.09
C ALA A 675 12.76 -9.77 14.31
N VAL A 676 13.26 -10.57 13.36
CA VAL A 676 14.62 -11.13 13.43
C VAL A 676 15.28 -11.05 12.05
N SER A 677 16.59 -10.81 12.04
CA SER A 677 17.39 -10.79 10.81
C SER A 677 17.67 -12.21 10.31
N LEU A 678 17.86 -12.38 9.01
CA LEU A 678 18.28 -13.68 8.46
C LEU A 678 19.63 -14.12 9.02
N GLN A 679 20.54 -13.18 9.30
CA GLN A 679 21.84 -13.51 9.90
C GLN A 679 21.68 -14.14 11.29
N THR A 680 20.84 -13.55 12.15
CA THR A 680 20.58 -14.10 13.49
C THR A 680 19.96 -15.49 13.42
N VAL A 681 19.11 -15.76 12.41
CA VAL A 681 18.57 -17.12 12.21
C VAL A 681 19.67 -18.11 11.88
N TYR A 682 20.63 -17.70 11.07
CA TYR A 682 21.75 -18.55 10.68
C TYR A 682 22.65 -18.87 11.87
N GLU A 683 23.10 -17.85 12.58
CA GLU A 683 23.95 -17.99 13.78
C GLU A 683 23.28 -18.91 14.81
N LEU A 684 22.01 -18.66 15.15
CA LEU A 684 21.27 -19.50 16.10
C LEU A 684 21.19 -20.97 15.68
N VAL A 685 21.01 -21.26 14.39
CA VAL A 685 20.90 -22.65 13.93
C VAL A 685 22.26 -23.34 13.84
N MET A 686 23.33 -22.59 13.52
CA MET A 686 24.70 -23.11 13.52
C MET A 686 25.17 -23.42 14.94
N ASP A 687 24.88 -22.54 15.90
CA ASP A 687 25.17 -22.74 17.32
C ASP A 687 24.46 -24.00 17.85
N GLU A 688 23.18 -24.19 17.50
CA GLU A 688 22.43 -25.40 17.84
C GLU A 688 23.03 -26.68 17.25
N GLN A 689 23.69 -26.58 16.09
CA GLN A 689 24.35 -27.70 15.42
C GLN A 689 25.81 -27.90 15.86
N SER A 690 26.33 -27.01 16.74
CA SER A 690 27.74 -26.98 17.14
C SER A 690 28.71 -26.98 15.94
N GLN A 691 28.30 -26.35 14.84
CA GLN A 691 29.11 -26.20 13.63
C GLN A 691 29.63 -24.78 13.54
N ASP A 692 30.91 -24.62 13.20
CA ASP A 692 31.49 -23.31 12.97
C ASP A 692 30.82 -22.64 11.77
N PRO A 693 30.29 -21.40 11.90
CA PRO A 693 29.52 -20.73 10.86
C PRO A 693 30.27 -20.46 9.54
N GLU A 694 31.58 -20.70 9.48
CA GLU A 694 32.44 -20.44 8.31
C GLU A 694 33.11 -21.66 7.68
N SER A 695 33.12 -22.82 8.34
CA SER A 695 33.54 -24.08 7.70
C SER A 695 32.41 -25.10 7.64
N PRO A 696 31.20 -24.72 7.17
CA PRO A 696 30.11 -25.67 7.11
C PRO A 696 30.43 -26.72 6.05
N ALA A 697 30.56 -27.96 6.49
CA ALA A 697 30.22 -29.09 5.62
C ALA A 697 28.77 -28.88 5.16
N GLU A 698 28.57 -28.51 3.89
CA GLU A 698 27.28 -28.36 3.19
C GLU A 698 26.12 -27.86 4.07
N VAL A 699 25.86 -26.54 4.09
CA VAL A 699 24.69 -26.02 4.81
C VAL A 699 23.41 -26.56 4.18
N SER A 700 22.57 -27.17 5.01
CA SER A 700 21.30 -27.71 4.54
C SER A 700 20.43 -26.63 3.92
N ARG A 701 19.99 -26.84 2.68
CA ARG A 701 18.98 -26.03 1.98
C ARG A 701 17.62 -25.94 2.71
N PHE A 702 17.42 -26.71 3.78
CA PHE A 702 16.20 -26.72 4.59
C PHE A 702 16.35 -25.99 5.93
N LEU A 703 17.48 -25.34 6.19
CA LEU A 703 17.77 -24.65 7.44
C LEU A 703 16.65 -23.67 7.80
N PHE A 704 16.31 -22.78 6.86
CA PHE A 704 15.33 -21.74 7.12
C PHE A 704 13.91 -22.30 7.35
N VAL A 705 13.52 -23.29 6.54
CA VAL A 705 12.22 -23.97 6.67
C VAL A 705 12.10 -24.66 8.03
N SER A 706 13.13 -25.38 8.45
CA SER A 706 13.15 -26.15 9.69
C SER A 706 13.06 -25.24 10.92
N TYR A 707 13.78 -24.12 10.90
CA TYR A 707 13.71 -23.10 11.95
C TYR A 707 12.29 -22.53 12.10
N ILE A 708 11.66 -22.10 11.00
CA ILE A 708 10.32 -21.51 11.06
C ILE A 708 9.26 -22.54 11.49
N GLN A 709 9.39 -23.80 11.05
CA GLN A 709 8.49 -24.87 11.51
C GLN A 709 8.61 -25.11 13.02
N ARG A 710 9.83 -25.07 13.57
CA ARG A 710 10.08 -25.15 15.02
C ARG A 710 9.50 -23.96 15.77
N CYS A 711 9.60 -22.74 15.24
CA CYS A 711 9.05 -21.54 15.86
C CYS A 711 7.52 -21.52 15.88
N LEU A 712 6.86 -21.91 14.79
CA LEU A 712 5.41 -21.77 14.64
C LEU A 712 4.62 -22.95 15.23
N GLN A 713 5.22 -24.14 15.31
CA GLN A 713 4.64 -25.37 15.88
C GLN A 713 3.25 -25.74 15.34
N SER A 714 2.88 -25.24 14.16
CA SER A 714 1.56 -25.45 13.54
C SER A 714 1.70 -25.36 12.01
N ALA A 715 1.16 -26.38 11.32
CA ALA A 715 1.16 -26.44 9.87
C ALA A 715 0.34 -25.30 9.24
N ASP A 716 -0.79 -24.94 9.84
CA ASP A 716 -1.65 -23.84 9.36
C ASP A 716 -0.92 -22.50 9.45
N ARG A 717 -0.27 -22.22 10.59
CA ARG A 717 0.54 -21.00 10.76
C ARG A 717 1.69 -20.96 9.77
N PHE A 718 2.34 -22.10 9.55
CA PHE A 718 3.42 -22.20 8.58
C PHE A 718 2.94 -21.91 7.15
N ALA A 719 1.76 -22.42 6.75
CA ALA A 719 1.18 -22.13 5.44
C ALA A 719 0.85 -20.64 5.26
N VAL A 720 0.27 -20.00 6.28
CA VAL A 720 0.00 -18.54 6.28
C VAL A 720 1.29 -17.75 6.19
N PHE A 721 2.28 -18.07 7.04
CA PHE A 721 3.61 -17.46 7.02
C PHE A 721 4.25 -17.59 5.64
N LYS A 722 4.22 -18.78 5.04
CA LYS A 722 4.81 -19.05 3.72
C LYS A 722 4.16 -18.22 2.62
N ASN A 723 2.83 -18.15 2.60
CA ASN A 723 2.10 -17.36 1.61
C ASN A 723 2.41 -15.87 1.76
N GLN A 724 2.42 -15.37 3.00
CA GLN A 724 2.77 -13.99 3.31
C GLN A 724 4.20 -13.66 2.90
N PHE A 725 5.17 -14.46 3.35
CA PHE A 725 6.59 -14.28 3.05
C PHE A 725 6.84 -14.29 1.55
N THR A 726 6.17 -15.19 0.80
CA THR A 726 6.27 -15.22 -0.66
C THR A 726 5.70 -13.97 -1.32
N ALA A 727 4.57 -13.46 -0.84
CA ALA A 727 3.99 -12.22 -1.37
C ALA A 727 4.91 -11.02 -1.10
N GLN A 728 5.50 -10.94 0.09
CA GLN A 728 6.45 -9.89 0.47
C GLN A 728 7.75 -9.97 -0.34
N TRP A 729 8.25 -11.18 -0.63
CA TRP A 729 9.39 -11.36 -1.52
C TRP A 729 9.08 -10.94 -2.97
N GLY A 730 7.84 -11.15 -3.42
CA GLY A 730 7.33 -10.61 -4.68
C GLY A 730 7.25 -9.07 -4.68
N LEU A 731 6.87 -8.45 -3.58
CA LEU A 731 6.90 -6.99 -3.45
C LEU A 731 8.33 -6.43 -3.44
N LEU A 732 9.28 -7.15 -2.82
CA LEU A 732 10.70 -6.83 -2.86
C LEU A 732 11.24 -6.81 -4.28
N TYR A 733 10.83 -7.76 -5.11
CA TYR A 733 11.13 -7.77 -6.55
C TYR A 733 10.66 -6.48 -7.23
N VAL A 734 9.41 -6.06 -6.96
CA VAL A 734 8.85 -4.83 -7.56
C VAL A 734 9.63 -3.58 -7.10
N LEU A 735 10.03 -3.54 -5.83
CA LEU A 735 10.86 -2.47 -5.28
C LEU A 735 12.23 -2.39 -5.96
N CYS A 736 12.92 -3.52 -6.09
CA CYS A 736 14.21 -3.58 -6.78
C CYS A 736 14.08 -3.22 -8.27
N LEU A 737 12.97 -3.61 -8.92
CA LEU A 737 12.70 -3.27 -10.32
C LEU A 737 12.47 -1.76 -10.49
N LEU A 738 11.83 -1.12 -9.51
CA LEU A 738 11.60 0.31 -9.50
C LEU A 738 12.91 1.08 -9.31
N LEU A 739 13.70 0.72 -8.30
CA LEU A 739 14.94 1.41 -7.92
C LEU A 739 16.15 1.04 -8.78
N ASN A 740 16.03 0.02 -9.64
CA ASN A 740 17.12 -0.58 -10.39
C ASN A 740 18.26 -1.13 -9.50
N THR A 741 17.91 -1.75 -8.38
CA THR A 741 18.90 -2.20 -7.40
C THR A 741 19.17 -3.69 -7.50
N GLN A 742 20.43 -4.06 -7.34
CA GLN A 742 20.83 -5.44 -7.13
C GLN A 742 20.74 -5.78 -5.64
N LEU A 743 19.98 -6.83 -5.32
CA LEU A 743 19.96 -7.39 -3.96
C LEU A 743 21.24 -8.20 -3.65
N GLN A 744 22.12 -8.38 -4.63
CA GLN A 744 23.41 -9.03 -4.46
C GLN A 744 24.31 -8.29 -3.48
N GLU A 745 24.14 -6.99 -3.28
CA GLU A 745 24.91 -6.19 -2.31
C GLU A 745 24.33 -6.23 -0.88
N GLN A 746 23.14 -6.80 -0.63
CA GLN A 746 22.56 -6.84 0.72
C GLN A 746 23.13 -7.99 1.57
N THR A 747 23.54 -7.67 2.80
CA THR A 747 23.87 -8.65 3.84
C THR A 747 22.64 -9.27 4.48
N LEU A 748 22.81 -10.49 4.98
CA LEU A 748 21.82 -11.20 5.79
C LEU A 748 21.40 -10.39 7.03
N SER A 749 22.28 -9.52 7.55
CA SER A 749 21.98 -8.58 8.65
C SER A 749 20.87 -7.58 8.33
N ASN A 750 20.69 -7.22 7.04
CA ASN A 750 19.80 -6.13 6.64
C ASN A 750 18.40 -6.62 6.28
N ILE A 751 18.22 -7.94 6.11
CA ILE A 751 16.92 -8.54 5.77
C ILE A 751 16.27 -9.01 7.06
N TRP A 752 15.29 -8.25 7.51
CA TRP A 752 14.51 -8.52 8.70
C TRP A 752 13.13 -9.04 8.33
N PHE A 753 12.64 -10.01 9.08
CA PHE A 753 11.29 -10.51 8.92
C PHE A 753 10.66 -10.80 10.29
N CYS A 754 9.34 -10.71 10.36
CA CYS A 754 8.60 -11.04 11.58
C CYS A 754 8.31 -12.54 11.64
N LYS A 755 8.74 -13.19 12.73
CA LYS A 755 8.63 -14.64 12.95
C LYS A 755 7.21 -15.17 12.94
N THR A 756 6.21 -14.34 13.31
CA THR A 756 4.83 -14.78 13.50
C THR A 756 4.00 -14.74 12.22
N ASN A 757 4.20 -13.72 11.38
CA ASN A 757 3.38 -13.47 10.19
C ASN A 757 4.15 -13.62 8.87
N GLY A 758 5.49 -13.57 8.86
CA GLY A 758 6.30 -13.62 7.64
C GLY A 758 6.39 -12.29 6.88
N SER A 759 6.04 -11.16 7.49
CA SER A 759 6.23 -9.83 6.88
C SER A 759 7.70 -9.44 6.86
N ILE A 760 8.17 -8.91 5.73
CA ILE A 760 9.54 -8.39 5.59
C ILE A 760 9.56 -6.92 6.01
N CYS A 761 10.57 -6.52 6.79
CA CYS A 761 10.78 -5.15 7.22
C CYS A 761 11.66 -4.43 6.20
N PHE A 762 11.04 -3.82 5.19
CA PHE A 762 11.78 -3.19 4.09
C PHE A 762 12.63 -1.98 4.53
N ASN A 763 12.20 -1.31 5.60
CA ASN A 763 12.76 -0.05 6.08
C ASN A 763 14.17 -0.21 6.67
N LEU A 764 14.55 -1.45 6.97
CA LEU A 764 15.86 -1.82 7.51
C LEU A 764 16.85 -2.26 6.42
N MET A 765 16.41 -2.32 5.15
CA MET A 765 17.28 -2.65 4.04
C MET A 765 17.99 -1.42 3.51
N ASN A 766 19.30 -1.53 3.28
CA ASN A 766 20.12 -0.46 2.70
C ASN A 766 20.13 -0.55 1.18
N LEU A 767 18.99 -0.38 0.53
CA LEU A 767 18.93 -0.38 -0.94
C LEU A 767 19.50 0.95 -1.46
N GLY A 768 20.69 0.90 -2.10
CA GLY A 768 21.29 2.09 -2.71
C GLY A 768 20.40 2.64 -3.81
N LEU A 769 20.12 3.94 -3.82
CA LEU A 769 19.26 4.56 -4.83
C LEU A 769 20.07 4.79 -6.12
N GLY A 770 19.64 4.26 -7.26
CA GLY A 770 20.17 4.65 -8.57
C GLY A 770 21.44 3.92 -9.06
N ASN A 771 21.80 2.77 -8.50
CA ASN A 771 22.91 1.97 -9.05
C ASN A 771 22.58 1.50 -10.49
N SER A 772 23.51 1.69 -11.42
CA SER A 772 23.37 1.40 -12.86
C SER A 772 23.58 -0.08 -13.22
N GLY A 773 23.50 -0.99 -12.24
CA GLY A 773 23.61 -2.43 -12.47
C GLY A 773 22.38 -3.03 -13.16
N GLU A 774 22.55 -4.19 -13.78
CA GLU A 774 21.41 -5.01 -14.22
C GLU A 774 20.54 -5.40 -13.01
N PHE A 775 19.23 -5.32 -13.16
CA PHE A 775 18.28 -5.70 -12.10
C PHE A 775 18.49 -7.16 -11.66
N GLY A 776 18.57 -7.41 -10.35
CA GLY A 776 18.77 -8.76 -9.82
C GLY A 776 18.18 -8.95 -8.43
N LEU A 777 17.25 -9.91 -8.30
CA LEU A 777 16.74 -10.40 -7.02
C LEU A 777 17.53 -11.64 -6.60
N ARG A 778 17.97 -11.71 -5.34
CA ARG A 778 18.69 -12.89 -4.83
C ARG A 778 17.71 -14.02 -4.47
N MET A 779 17.96 -15.21 -5.03
CA MET A 779 17.17 -16.43 -4.82
C MET A 779 18.07 -17.57 -4.31
N SER A 780 18.49 -17.51 -3.03
CA SER A 780 19.35 -18.56 -2.45
C SER A 780 18.59 -19.89 -2.26
N PRO A 781 19.28 -21.04 -2.18
CA PRO A 781 18.64 -22.35 -1.99
C PRO A 781 17.65 -22.37 -0.81
N ASN A 782 18.03 -21.82 0.35
CA ASN A 782 17.18 -21.71 1.53
C ASN A 782 15.92 -20.84 1.32
N ILE A 783 16.03 -19.76 0.53
CA ILE A 783 14.88 -18.93 0.17
C ILE A 783 14.00 -19.68 -0.84
N VAL A 784 14.60 -20.29 -1.86
CA VAL A 784 13.90 -21.07 -2.89
C VAL A 784 13.14 -22.25 -2.27
N THR A 785 13.71 -22.94 -1.28
CA THR A 785 13.01 -24.02 -0.56
C THR A 785 11.84 -23.50 0.28
N MET A 786 12.01 -22.35 0.95
CA MET A 786 10.94 -21.70 1.71
C MET A 786 9.75 -21.30 0.82
N LEU A 787 10.03 -20.60 -0.28
CA LEU A 787 9.02 -20.20 -1.26
C LEU A 787 8.38 -21.43 -1.93
N GLY A 788 9.21 -22.43 -2.27
CA GLY A 788 8.82 -23.62 -3.00
C GLY A 788 8.32 -23.35 -4.41
N ARG A 789 8.05 -24.42 -5.16
CA ARG A 789 7.62 -24.33 -6.57
C ARG A 789 6.29 -23.57 -6.74
N THR A 790 5.35 -23.79 -5.83
CA THR A 790 4.03 -23.12 -5.83
C THR A 790 4.15 -21.62 -5.60
N GLY A 791 5.10 -21.20 -4.75
CA GLY A 791 5.37 -19.79 -4.49
C GLY A 791 5.98 -19.09 -5.71
N ILE A 792 7.03 -19.71 -6.28
CA ILE A 792 7.83 -19.13 -7.38
C ILE A 792 7.06 -19.08 -8.69
N GLN A 793 6.28 -20.12 -9.02
CA GLN A 793 5.52 -20.17 -10.29
C GLN A 793 4.09 -19.63 -10.16
N GLY A 794 3.58 -19.48 -8.94
CA GLY A 794 2.18 -19.12 -8.66
C GLY A 794 2.03 -17.74 -8.04
N THR A 795 2.23 -17.65 -6.73
CA THR A 795 1.90 -16.44 -5.96
C THR A 795 2.82 -15.27 -6.27
N MET A 796 4.12 -15.51 -6.42
CA MET A 796 5.10 -14.44 -6.62
C MET A 796 4.92 -13.71 -7.97
N PRO A 797 4.81 -14.37 -9.13
CA PRO A 797 4.51 -13.70 -10.39
C PRO A 797 3.17 -12.97 -10.38
N ALA A 798 2.14 -13.55 -9.74
CA ALA A 798 0.84 -12.92 -9.63
C ALA A 798 0.88 -11.61 -8.82
N VAL A 799 1.60 -11.59 -7.69
CA VAL A 799 1.81 -10.37 -6.88
C VAL A 799 2.59 -9.33 -7.68
N ILE A 800 3.69 -9.72 -8.33
CA ILE A 800 4.53 -8.81 -9.13
C ILE A 800 3.71 -8.17 -10.25
N CYS A 801 3.03 -8.97 -11.08
CA CYS A 801 2.27 -8.45 -12.21
C CYS A 801 1.10 -7.56 -11.77
N ASN A 802 0.39 -7.94 -10.70
CA ASN A 802 -0.71 -7.13 -10.18
C ASN A 802 -0.23 -5.80 -9.60
N ALA A 803 0.88 -5.80 -8.87
CA ALA A 803 1.49 -4.59 -8.33
C ALA A 803 1.95 -3.64 -9.46
N CYS A 804 2.67 -4.16 -10.46
CA CYS A 804 3.10 -3.38 -11.62
C CYS A 804 1.90 -2.78 -12.38
N ARG A 805 0.84 -3.57 -12.65
CA ARG A 805 -0.38 -3.08 -13.32
C ARG A 805 -1.11 -2.02 -12.51
N ALA A 806 -1.17 -2.17 -11.19
CA ALA A 806 -1.79 -1.19 -10.30
C ALA A 806 -1.06 0.15 -10.33
N ILE A 807 0.28 0.13 -10.29
CA ILE A 807 1.13 1.32 -10.38
C ILE A 807 0.99 1.98 -11.76
N LEU A 808 1.09 1.20 -12.86
CA LEU A 808 0.97 1.71 -14.23
C LEU A 808 -0.39 2.36 -14.50
N LYS A 809 -1.49 1.82 -13.96
CA LYS A 809 -2.83 2.40 -14.10
C LYS A 809 -2.94 3.82 -13.52
N LYS A 810 -2.05 4.20 -12.59
CA LYS A 810 -2.01 5.52 -11.94
C LYS A 810 -0.70 6.27 -12.20
N TRP A 811 0.01 5.92 -13.27
CA TRP A 811 1.33 6.46 -13.59
C TRP A 811 1.35 7.99 -13.66
N ASP A 812 0.32 8.62 -14.21
CA ASP A 812 0.22 10.10 -14.32
C ASP A 812 0.34 10.85 -12.98
N SER A 813 0.08 10.16 -11.87
CA SER A 813 0.22 10.68 -10.51
C SER A 813 1.37 10.05 -9.74
N PHE A 814 1.67 8.76 -9.97
CA PHE A 814 2.77 8.05 -9.32
C PHE A 814 4.14 8.50 -9.82
N GLY A 815 4.31 8.62 -11.15
CA GLY A 815 5.56 9.02 -11.78
C GLY A 815 6.09 10.37 -11.27
N PRO A 816 5.28 11.45 -11.29
CA PRO A 816 5.69 12.74 -10.72
C PRO A 816 5.97 12.69 -9.21
N ALA A 817 5.27 11.84 -8.48
CA ALA A 817 5.52 11.65 -7.05
C ALA A 817 6.88 10.99 -6.79
N LEU A 818 7.21 9.95 -7.56
CA LEU A 818 8.50 9.30 -7.49
C LEU A 818 9.64 10.24 -7.94
N GLU A 819 9.43 10.97 -9.04
CA GLU A 819 10.36 12.00 -9.52
C GLU A 819 10.62 13.06 -8.45
N PHE A 820 9.58 13.54 -7.74
CA PHE A 820 9.77 14.53 -6.69
C PHE A 820 10.56 14.01 -5.48
N ILE A 821 10.38 12.73 -5.09
CA ILE A 821 11.13 12.12 -3.99
C ILE A 821 12.60 11.91 -4.37
N LEU A 822 12.86 11.42 -5.59
CA LEU A 822 14.18 11.01 -6.06
C LEU A 822 14.90 12.07 -6.90
N ARG A 823 14.33 13.29 -7.03
CA ARG A 823 14.86 14.36 -7.88
C ARG A 823 16.32 14.71 -7.61
N ASP A 824 16.69 14.70 -6.33
CA ASP A 824 18.03 15.13 -5.90
C ASP A 824 19.04 13.97 -5.93
N GLN A 825 18.63 12.76 -6.35
CA GLN A 825 19.50 11.59 -6.53
C GLN A 825 20.10 11.58 -7.94
N ALA A 826 21.42 11.35 -8.04
CA ALA A 826 22.11 11.25 -9.31
C ALA A 826 21.59 10.03 -10.12
N ASN A 827 21.44 10.20 -11.44
CA ASN A 827 21.10 9.13 -12.42
C ASN A 827 19.67 8.54 -12.38
N PHE A 828 18.68 9.21 -11.77
CA PHE A 828 17.29 8.72 -11.81
C PHE A 828 16.62 8.94 -13.18
N ASP A 829 16.34 7.86 -13.91
CA ASP A 829 15.59 7.88 -15.18
C ASP A 829 14.15 7.38 -15.01
N LEU A 830 13.20 8.33 -14.97
CA LEU A 830 11.77 8.04 -14.88
C LEU A 830 11.23 7.22 -16.07
N SER A 831 11.78 7.42 -17.27
CA SER A 831 11.34 6.72 -18.48
C SER A 831 11.78 5.25 -18.47
N GLY A 832 12.99 4.98 -17.96
CA GLY A 832 13.50 3.64 -17.68
C GLY A 832 12.63 2.91 -16.66
N VAL A 833 12.21 3.59 -15.58
CA VAL A 833 11.31 3.01 -14.57
C VAL A 833 9.98 2.54 -15.20
N TYR A 834 9.36 3.38 -16.05
CA TYR A 834 8.12 3.02 -16.74
C TYR A 834 8.29 1.75 -17.58
N LYS A 835 9.33 1.69 -18.43
CA LYS A 835 9.62 0.53 -19.29
C LYS A 835 9.88 -0.74 -18.47
N ARG A 836 10.56 -0.63 -17.34
CA ARG A 836 10.79 -1.77 -16.43
C ARG A 836 9.48 -2.27 -15.82
N LEU A 837 8.61 -1.38 -15.35
CA LEU A 837 7.31 -1.73 -14.79
C LEU A 837 6.39 -2.37 -15.84
N GLU A 838 6.46 -1.89 -17.08
CA GLU A 838 5.75 -2.48 -18.22
C GLU A 838 6.18 -3.93 -18.44
N LYS A 839 7.50 -4.21 -18.49
CA LYS A 839 8.03 -5.59 -18.53
C LYS A 839 7.59 -6.42 -17.32
N GLY A 840 7.58 -5.83 -16.13
CA GLY A 840 7.12 -6.47 -14.89
C GLY A 840 5.61 -6.75 -14.85
N SER A 841 4.83 -6.19 -15.77
CA SER A 841 3.38 -6.43 -15.90
C SER A 841 3.05 -7.69 -16.72
N GLU A 842 4.05 -8.26 -17.40
CA GLU A 842 3.93 -9.44 -18.26
C GLU A 842 4.31 -10.73 -17.52
N PRO A 843 3.36 -11.66 -17.29
CA PRO A 843 3.63 -12.87 -16.51
C PRO A 843 4.71 -13.77 -17.11
N GLN A 844 4.82 -13.81 -18.45
CA GLN A 844 5.80 -14.66 -19.14
C GLN A 844 7.23 -14.16 -18.92
N LEU A 845 7.45 -12.85 -19.00
CA LEU A 845 8.76 -12.25 -18.76
C LEU A 845 9.19 -12.41 -17.30
N VAL A 846 8.28 -12.15 -16.36
CA VAL A 846 8.55 -12.33 -14.93
C VAL A 846 8.90 -13.79 -14.62
N SER A 847 8.15 -14.75 -15.19
CA SER A 847 8.41 -16.17 -14.95
C SER A 847 9.75 -16.64 -15.53
N ARG A 848 10.13 -16.15 -16.72
CA ARG A 848 11.45 -16.43 -17.33
C ARG A 848 12.57 -15.85 -16.48
N HIS A 849 12.45 -14.60 -16.06
CA HIS A 849 13.47 -13.95 -15.24
C HIS A 849 13.63 -14.65 -13.87
N LEU A 850 12.54 -15.06 -13.24
CA LEU A 850 12.62 -15.86 -12.00
C LEU A 850 13.30 -17.21 -12.21
N GLN A 851 13.15 -17.84 -13.39
CA GLN A 851 13.87 -19.07 -13.73
C GLN A 851 15.37 -18.82 -13.97
N GLU A 852 15.72 -17.74 -14.64
CA GLU A 852 17.11 -17.32 -14.84
C GLU A 852 17.81 -17.06 -13.50
N LEU A 853 17.16 -16.32 -12.59
CA LEU A 853 17.69 -16.05 -11.25
C LEU A 853 17.92 -17.30 -10.39
N MET A 854 17.16 -18.38 -10.61
CA MET A 854 17.41 -19.67 -9.95
C MET A 854 18.65 -20.39 -10.49
N ASN A 855 19.03 -20.13 -11.74
CA ASN A 855 20.13 -20.80 -12.42
C ASN A 855 21.48 -20.05 -12.27
N CYS A 856 21.47 -18.81 -11.78
CA CYS A 856 22.68 -18.03 -11.53
C CYS A 856 23.47 -18.58 -10.32
N SER A 857 24.50 -19.39 -10.60
CA SER A 857 25.38 -20.03 -9.62
C SER A 857 26.62 -19.19 -9.22
N GLY A 858 26.79 -17.98 -9.75
CA GLY A 858 27.89 -17.08 -9.37
C GLY A 858 27.48 -16.21 -8.18
N GLN A 859 27.81 -16.64 -6.97
CA GLN A 859 27.45 -15.91 -5.74
C GLN A 859 28.75 -15.45 -5.03
N PRO A 860 28.81 -14.22 -4.49
CA PRO A 860 30.00 -13.75 -3.81
C PRO A 860 30.18 -14.42 -2.43
N ASP A 861 31.43 -14.57 -2.02
CA ASP A 861 31.89 -15.44 -0.90
C ASP A 861 31.29 -15.12 0.49
N TRP A 862 30.69 -13.96 0.71
CA TRP A 862 30.18 -13.53 2.03
C TRP A 862 28.74 -13.97 2.35
N TRP A 863 28.08 -14.70 1.44
CA TRP A 863 26.83 -15.43 1.69
C TRP A 863 27.02 -16.95 1.59
N TYR A 864 28.26 -17.42 1.46
CA TYR A 864 28.63 -18.85 1.54
C TYR A 864 27.89 -19.64 2.61
N PRO A 865 27.56 -19.08 3.79
CA PRO A 865 26.92 -19.87 4.83
C PRO A 865 25.44 -20.22 4.55
N TRP A 866 24.76 -19.59 3.59
CA TRP A 866 23.37 -19.94 3.23
C TRP A 866 23.26 -20.84 2.00
N PHE A 867 24.39 -21.21 1.40
CA PHE A 867 24.53 -21.90 0.11
C PHE A 867 24.84 -23.38 0.23
#